data_AF-A0AAD9GVG6-F1
#
_entry.id   AF-A0AAD9GVG6-F1
#
_cell.length_a   1.000
_cell.length_b   1.000
_cell.length_c   1.000
_cell.angle_alpha   90.00
_cell.angle_beta   90.00
_cell.angle_gamma   90.00
#
_symmetry.space_group_name_H-M   'P 1'
#
loop_
_entity.id
_entity.type
_entity.pdbx_description
1 polymer ?
#
loop_
_entity_poly.entity_id
_entity_poly.type
_entity_poly.pdbx_seq_one_letter_code
_entity_poly.pdbx_strand_id
1 'polypeptide(L)'
;MFRFSARIPKSAKCTEIMDTPTEATAEAVATSVEAPPAPSSAPTVPLEAPSAPAASTPSKPPAKALAVASQYNRLDEKDLKEARQLGLLLENLPVSLDSTAPEFGIAYEKKGGSKTSGCAADVFSSQKSLQERCKQFAMQRGFQLFVSGSSTRPNGGGNVKYRCKKLHGQQFFDPDTPASKVQCPFYINGYGIDSQWKITRACFLHNHYKFIGWRATPQPTSRPVMVRLPAALAAAAANTGELPNPPSKTALLALARKQNSLLEPSGEIEATTSAVADQGGTLLQVAQVKSQRNTTMSMRSLCRMVMDEVSKYPAANVVTAKLDGKAIRRILLGQGHTVNHMMSSRIKRQLQEDRITKVRESFQKLGGYLKIVAEKNPGSLYRIESREDGAFTRALFIPNATLNAVKHCRKILSLDHITHYEDMPDTPFGKLEDEDNDDIICGVYLKAATKGFNDDVVTFALALVSEENQANWEWFLTALQSTQVADWNEYTVIGGRTRGLQAAIYSVLPQASHHFCMRRVVEDELMTAKKIPMTPEKKQSIFDLARSDSETEYDMLRKALLRTNEAAVTYLDGLKRENWVKYAFLEKFHRPTFNELTSDLAMALGSDELLPQHASASHISWFGEDPIGSSHPLYAFNQFFMKIAENFHERRQEIKLRPAHELVPLRDEQLQQVLQGSQRCESIPCANGLYMVRYLGPTRLKIPDSWRHVNLEDWECTCQDWQDQQFPCLHAIHASELEQHRIDSLYDTKENSIENCLACYSKGFTPWPVDASTITLDTSLKTPLDFHFSEDGSGRRKPGPRPKRKRSTEEI
;
A
#
# COMPACT_ATOMS: atom_id res chain seq x y z
N MET A 1 57.31 -12.92 30.69
CA MET A 1 57.86 -13.20 32.04
C MET A 1 56.85 -12.66 33.04
N PHE A 2 56.21 -13.36 33.97
CA PHE A 2 56.26 -14.74 34.48
C PHE A 2 54.82 -15.26 34.65
N ARG A 3 54.59 -16.54 34.36
CA ARG A 3 53.35 -17.32 34.63
C ARG A 3 53.54 -18.14 35.91
N PHE A 4 52.44 -18.43 36.63
CA PHE A 4 52.04 -19.75 37.20
C PHE A 4 50.65 -19.54 37.91
N SER A 5 49.53 -20.12 37.43
CA SER A 5 48.92 -21.45 37.73
C SER A 5 48.55 -21.62 39.23
N ALA A 6 47.40 -22.13 39.69
CA ALA A 6 46.59 -23.26 39.23
C ALA A 6 45.16 -23.31 39.88
N ARG A 7 44.43 -24.39 39.57
CA ARG A 7 42.98 -24.69 39.68
C ARG A 7 42.55 -25.57 40.91
N ILE A 8 41.30 -25.35 41.40
CA ILE A 8 40.19 -26.33 41.76
C ILE A 8 40.42 -27.27 43.01
N PRO A 9 39.43 -27.91 43.75
CA PRO A 9 37.96 -28.17 43.56
C PRO A 9 36.93 -28.15 44.77
N LYS A 10 35.63 -28.32 44.39
CA LYS A 10 34.52 -29.21 44.92
C LYS A 10 33.57 -28.84 46.10
N SER A 11 32.31 -28.58 45.72
CA SER A 11 30.98 -29.14 46.11
C SER A 11 30.66 -29.71 47.51
N ALA A 12 29.52 -29.28 48.08
CA ALA A 12 28.51 -30.15 48.74
C ALA A 12 27.13 -29.48 48.84
N LYS A 13 26.07 -30.28 48.66
CA LYS A 13 24.63 -29.98 48.77
C LYS A 13 24.15 -30.00 50.24
N CYS A 14 23.08 -29.27 50.59
CA CYS A 14 21.85 -29.88 51.12
C CYS A 14 20.67 -28.90 51.22
N THR A 15 19.49 -29.47 51.00
CA THR A 15 18.11 -28.95 50.99
C THR A 15 17.48 -28.90 52.39
N GLU A 16 16.47 -28.03 52.59
CA GLU A 16 15.14 -28.27 53.24
C GLU A 16 14.51 -26.92 53.71
N ILE A 17 13.33 -26.48 53.21
CA ILE A 17 11.91 -26.79 53.55
C ILE A 17 11.29 -25.84 54.61
N MET A 18 10.25 -25.12 54.15
CA MET A 18 8.98 -24.64 54.76
C MET A 18 8.90 -23.71 55.99
N ASP A 19 8.17 -22.61 55.75
CA ASP A 19 7.03 -22.01 56.47
C ASP A 19 7.09 -21.59 57.96
N THR A 20 6.70 -20.31 58.12
CA THR A 20 6.13 -19.53 59.25
C THR A 20 5.18 -20.32 60.20
N PRO A 21 4.84 -19.88 61.45
CA PRO A 21 4.30 -18.53 61.73
C PRO A 21 4.33 -17.92 63.17
N THR A 22 3.94 -16.63 63.22
CA THR A 22 3.14 -15.82 64.20
C THR A 22 3.43 -15.69 65.72
N GLU A 23 3.31 -14.41 66.15
CA GLU A 23 2.73 -13.85 67.41
C GLU A 23 3.48 -14.01 68.76
N ALA A 24 3.47 -13.11 69.75
CA ALA A 24 2.81 -11.80 70.01
C ALA A 24 3.41 -11.15 71.29
N THR A 25 2.86 -9.98 71.67
CA THR A 25 2.76 -9.27 72.99
C THR A 25 3.62 -8.00 73.19
N ALA A 26 3.20 -6.92 73.87
CA ALA A 26 1.92 -6.26 74.24
C ALA A 26 2.22 -4.95 75.04
N GLU A 27 1.19 -4.11 75.26
CA GLU A 27 1.02 -2.97 76.22
C GLU A 27 1.48 -1.55 75.80
N ALA A 28 0.81 -0.41 76.10
CA ALA A 28 -0.54 0.05 76.51
C ALA A 28 -0.43 1.62 76.50
N VAL A 29 -1.39 2.49 76.15
CA VAL A 29 -2.52 3.05 76.93
C VAL A 29 -3.21 4.13 76.04
N ALA A 30 -4.53 4.30 76.17
CA ALA A 30 -5.40 5.21 75.42
C ALA A 30 -6.02 6.35 76.27
N THR A 31 -6.54 7.41 75.62
CA THR A 31 -7.73 8.28 75.91
C THR A 31 -7.59 9.61 75.12
N SER A 32 -8.58 10.40 74.70
CA SER A 32 -9.97 10.30 74.18
C SER A 32 -10.50 11.75 73.94
N VAL A 33 -11.53 11.94 73.09
CA VAL A 33 -12.58 13.02 73.09
C VAL A 33 -12.56 14.14 72.01
N GLU A 34 -13.65 14.10 71.21
CA GLU A 34 -14.55 15.11 70.56
C GLU A 34 -14.09 16.41 69.87
N ALA A 35 -14.83 16.75 68.79
CA ALA A 35 -14.97 18.12 68.25
C ALA A 35 -16.43 18.42 67.83
N PRO A 36 -17.00 19.59 68.21
CA PRO A 36 -18.24 20.16 67.65
C PRO A 36 -17.98 21.53 66.96
N PRO A 37 -18.98 22.39 66.64
CA PRO A 37 -19.70 22.45 65.37
C PRO A 37 -19.58 23.82 64.62
N ALA A 38 -20.19 23.96 63.44
CA ALA A 38 -20.37 25.25 62.74
C ALA A 38 -21.87 25.58 62.53
N PRO A 39 -22.35 26.83 62.78
CA PRO A 39 -23.72 27.29 62.46
C PRO A 39 -23.78 28.06 61.11
N SER A 40 -24.76 27.81 60.23
CA SER A 40 -26.09 28.49 60.02
C SER A 40 -25.98 29.89 59.35
N SER A 41 -26.76 30.36 58.36
CA SER A 41 -28.11 30.09 57.77
C SER A 41 -28.25 30.95 56.47
N ALA A 42 -28.74 30.48 55.31
CA ALA A 42 -30.14 30.41 54.80
C ALA A 42 -30.84 31.79 54.54
N PRO A 43 -31.90 31.95 53.71
CA PRO A 43 -32.72 30.92 53.02
C PRO A 43 -33.24 31.24 51.58
N THR A 44 -33.81 30.23 50.88
CA THR A 44 -35.10 30.36 50.16
C THR A 44 -35.77 28.99 49.93
N VAL A 45 -37.11 28.99 49.80
CA VAL A 45 -38.12 28.00 50.24
C VAL A 45 -38.76 27.19 49.07
N PRO A 46 -39.45 26.04 49.34
CA PRO A 46 -39.63 24.87 48.46
C PRO A 46 -41.11 24.51 48.12
N LEU A 47 -41.33 23.27 47.61
CA LEU A 47 -42.44 22.27 47.84
C LEU A 47 -42.95 21.64 46.51
N GLU A 48 -43.51 20.42 46.41
CA GLU A 48 -43.37 19.06 46.99
C GLU A 48 -44.33 18.12 46.17
N ALA A 49 -44.10 16.79 46.18
CA ALA A 49 -44.90 15.74 45.50
C ALA A 49 -46.17 15.31 46.30
N PRO A 50 -47.07 14.39 45.86
CA PRO A 50 -46.84 12.92 46.01
C PRO A 50 -47.63 11.98 45.03
N SER A 51 -47.80 10.70 45.41
CA SER A 51 -47.77 9.42 44.67
C SER A 51 -49.10 8.67 44.33
N ALA A 52 -48.95 7.51 43.64
CA ALA A 52 -49.90 6.64 42.89
C ALA A 52 -50.86 5.67 43.66
N PRO A 53 -51.73 4.91 42.94
CA PRO A 53 -51.68 3.43 43.00
C PRO A 53 -51.98 2.64 41.68
N ALA A 54 -51.71 1.32 41.70
CA ALA A 54 -51.74 0.28 40.62
C ALA A 54 -53.17 -0.19 40.21
N ALA A 55 -53.49 -1.00 39.17
CA ALA A 55 -52.81 -1.98 38.30
C ALA A 55 -53.64 -2.24 36.99
N SER A 56 -53.02 -2.66 35.87
CA SER A 56 -53.54 -3.68 34.91
C SER A 56 -52.59 -3.91 33.71
N THR A 57 -52.47 -5.15 33.25
CA THR A 57 -51.90 -5.58 31.95
C THR A 57 -52.98 -6.34 31.17
N PRO A 58 -52.86 -6.56 29.85
CA PRO A 58 -52.30 -5.73 28.79
C PRO A 58 -53.30 -5.58 27.59
N SER A 59 -53.38 -4.41 26.94
CA SER A 59 -54.04 -4.27 25.64
C SER A 59 -53.03 -3.98 24.52
N LYS A 60 -53.22 -4.68 23.40
CA LYS A 60 -52.43 -4.65 22.16
C LYS A 60 -51.91 -3.25 21.79
N PRO A 61 -50.63 -3.11 21.36
CA PRO A 61 -50.17 -1.84 20.81
C PRO A 61 -50.89 -1.54 19.48
N PRO A 62 -51.30 -0.28 19.24
CA PRO A 62 -51.87 0.15 17.97
C PRO A 62 -50.77 0.20 16.89
N ALA A 63 -51.21 0.12 15.64
CA ALA A 63 -50.39 -0.04 14.45
C ALA A 63 -49.24 0.99 14.33
N LYS A 64 -48.03 0.49 14.02
CA LYS A 64 -46.86 1.30 13.67
C LYS A 64 -47.21 2.36 12.62
N ALA A 65 -47.01 3.64 12.96
CA ALA A 65 -46.96 4.74 12.03
C ALA A 65 -45.81 4.53 11.00
N LEU A 66 -46.10 4.76 9.72
CA LEU A 66 -45.12 4.67 8.64
C LEU A 66 -44.12 5.84 8.72
N ALA A 67 -42.83 5.52 8.65
CA ALA A 67 -41.73 6.48 8.69
C ALA A 67 -41.73 7.39 7.45
N VAL A 68 -41.64 8.70 7.66
CA VAL A 68 -41.40 9.71 6.62
C VAL A 68 -40.07 9.40 5.93
N ALA A 69 -40.05 9.41 4.60
CA ALA A 69 -38.83 9.18 3.83
C ALA A 69 -37.81 10.29 4.14
N SER A 70 -36.57 9.92 4.51
CA SER A 70 -35.48 10.87 4.75
C SER A 70 -35.24 11.77 3.52
N GLN A 71 -35.04 13.07 3.75
CA GLN A 71 -34.75 14.08 2.72
C GLN A 71 -33.51 13.75 1.87
N TYR A 72 -32.63 12.88 2.37
CA TYR A 72 -31.40 12.48 1.71
C TYR A 72 -31.57 11.29 0.72
N ASN A 73 -32.77 10.73 0.60
CA ASN A 73 -33.06 9.64 -0.33
C ASN A 73 -33.26 10.15 -1.76
N ARG A 74 -32.56 9.55 -2.73
CA ARG A 74 -32.64 9.91 -4.15
C ARG A 74 -33.11 8.72 -4.98
N LEU A 75 -33.90 9.00 -6.01
CA LEU A 75 -34.34 8.06 -7.05
C LEU A 75 -33.67 8.44 -8.37
N ASP A 76 -33.06 7.48 -9.07
CA ASP A 76 -32.45 7.70 -10.38
C ASP A 76 -33.32 7.06 -11.46
N GLU A 77 -33.82 7.86 -12.40
CA GLU A 77 -34.67 7.37 -13.50
C GLU A 77 -33.99 6.29 -14.36
N LYS A 78 -32.65 6.31 -14.44
CA LYS A 78 -31.89 5.27 -15.15
C LYS A 78 -32.01 3.91 -14.46
N ASP A 79 -32.17 3.87 -13.14
CA ASP A 79 -32.39 2.62 -12.40
C ASP A 79 -33.76 2.03 -12.77
N LEU A 80 -34.79 2.86 -12.93
CA LEU A 80 -36.12 2.40 -13.35
C LEU A 80 -36.13 1.89 -14.79
N LYS A 81 -35.41 2.57 -15.70
CA LYS A 81 -35.27 2.14 -17.10
C LYS A 81 -34.56 0.78 -17.21
N GLU A 82 -33.44 0.61 -16.51
CA GLU A 82 -32.69 -0.65 -16.50
C GLU A 82 -33.47 -1.77 -15.82
N ALA A 83 -34.17 -1.48 -14.72
CA ALA A 83 -35.02 -2.48 -14.06
C ALA A 83 -36.15 -3.00 -14.98
N ARG A 84 -36.73 -2.11 -15.82
CA ARG A 84 -37.70 -2.52 -16.86
C ARG A 84 -37.05 -3.36 -17.95
N GLN A 85 -35.90 -2.93 -18.46
CA GLN A 85 -35.14 -3.66 -19.50
C GLN A 85 -34.72 -5.07 -19.06
N LEU A 86 -34.40 -5.23 -17.77
CA LEU A 86 -34.02 -6.51 -17.18
C LEU A 86 -35.22 -7.35 -16.70
N GLY A 87 -36.45 -6.93 -16.97
CA GLY A 87 -37.67 -7.63 -16.56
C GLY A 87 -37.92 -7.64 -15.05
N LEU A 88 -37.19 -6.83 -14.27
CA LEU A 88 -37.32 -6.71 -12.81
C LEU A 88 -38.42 -5.71 -12.40
N LEU A 89 -38.91 -4.90 -13.33
CA LEU A 89 -40.00 -3.96 -13.16
C LEU A 89 -40.93 -4.01 -14.38
N LEU A 90 -42.25 -4.06 -14.16
CA LEU A 90 -43.25 -3.98 -15.24
C LEU A 90 -43.20 -2.60 -15.94
N GLU A 91 -43.33 -2.59 -17.27
CA GLU A 91 -43.25 -1.36 -18.08
C GLU A 91 -44.30 -0.32 -17.65
N ASN A 92 -45.53 -0.78 -17.39
CA ASN A 92 -46.68 0.06 -17.07
C ASN A 92 -46.97 0.22 -15.58
N LEU A 93 -46.07 -0.23 -14.68
CA LEU A 93 -46.26 -0.07 -13.24
C LEU A 93 -45.79 1.34 -12.81
N PRO A 94 -46.66 2.18 -12.25
CA PRO A 94 -46.29 3.52 -11.82
C PRO A 94 -45.41 3.45 -10.56
N VAL A 95 -44.28 4.17 -10.58
CA VAL A 95 -43.41 4.41 -9.42
C VAL A 95 -43.44 5.90 -9.14
N SER A 96 -43.83 6.31 -7.93
CA SER A 96 -43.92 7.73 -7.58
C SER A 96 -42.54 8.39 -7.62
N LEU A 97 -42.42 9.44 -8.43
CA LEU A 97 -41.25 10.32 -8.48
C LEU A 97 -41.37 11.51 -7.51
N ASP A 98 -42.54 11.70 -6.89
CA ASP A 98 -42.78 12.76 -5.92
C ASP A 98 -42.18 12.37 -4.56
N SER A 99 -41.17 13.14 -4.12
CA SER A 99 -40.44 12.94 -2.87
C SER A 99 -41.29 13.18 -1.62
N THR A 100 -42.44 13.84 -1.75
CA THR A 100 -43.38 14.09 -0.64
C THR A 100 -44.40 12.96 -0.46
N ALA A 101 -44.53 12.08 -1.46
CA ALA A 101 -45.47 10.96 -1.40
C ALA A 101 -44.95 9.81 -0.49
N PRO A 102 -45.83 9.14 0.28
CA PRO A 102 -45.44 8.03 1.15
C PRO A 102 -44.92 6.78 0.39
N GLU A 103 -45.08 6.78 -0.93
CA GLU A 103 -44.66 5.70 -1.84
C GLU A 103 -43.53 6.12 -2.79
N PHE A 104 -42.83 7.21 -2.47
CA PHE A 104 -41.69 7.69 -3.23
C PHE A 104 -40.68 6.57 -3.52
N GLY A 105 -40.41 6.31 -4.80
CA GLY A 105 -39.45 5.29 -5.25
C GLY A 105 -39.81 3.84 -4.91
N ILE A 106 -41.03 3.55 -4.45
CA ILE A 106 -41.49 2.18 -4.14
C ILE A 106 -42.37 1.67 -5.28
N ALA A 107 -41.99 0.52 -5.84
CA ALA A 107 -42.77 -0.22 -6.83
C ALA A 107 -43.51 -1.38 -6.14
N TYR A 108 -44.84 -1.33 -6.19
CA TYR A 108 -45.70 -2.44 -5.79
C TYR A 108 -47.07 -2.30 -6.46
N GLU A 109 -47.76 -3.42 -6.66
CA GLU A 109 -49.09 -3.44 -7.27
C GLU A 109 -50.17 -3.16 -6.21
N LYS A 110 -50.99 -2.12 -6.40
CA LYS A 110 -52.08 -1.75 -5.47
C LYS A 110 -53.31 -2.64 -5.67
N LYS A 111 -53.93 -3.04 -4.55
CA LYS A 111 -55.06 -3.98 -4.42
C LYS A 111 -56.14 -3.84 -5.51
N GLY A 112 -56.35 -4.94 -6.23
CA GLY A 112 -57.41 -5.14 -7.23
C GLY A 112 -57.30 -6.47 -7.99
N GLY A 113 -56.14 -7.13 -7.93
CA GLY A 113 -55.93 -8.50 -8.39
C GLY A 113 -55.08 -9.27 -7.39
N SER A 114 -55.25 -10.59 -7.33
CA SER A 114 -54.59 -11.53 -6.41
C SER A 114 -53.08 -11.26 -6.22
N LYS A 115 -52.50 -11.68 -5.08
CA LYS A 115 -51.03 -11.67 -4.76
C LYS A 115 -50.16 -12.41 -5.81
N THR A 116 -50.73 -12.81 -6.94
CA THR A 116 -50.16 -13.60 -8.02
C THR A 116 -49.31 -12.78 -8.99
N SER A 117 -49.58 -11.50 -9.27
CA SER A 117 -48.99 -10.82 -10.45
C SER A 117 -47.62 -10.17 -10.25
N GLY A 118 -47.27 -9.71 -9.04
CA GLY A 118 -45.92 -9.20 -8.75
C GLY A 118 -45.58 -7.88 -9.46
N CYS A 119 -44.39 -7.33 -9.23
CA CYS A 119 -43.94 -6.08 -9.83
C CYS A 119 -42.89 -6.26 -10.94
N ALA A 120 -42.46 -7.49 -11.21
CA ALA A 120 -41.52 -7.85 -12.28
C ALA A 120 -42.27 -8.36 -13.51
N ALA A 121 -41.73 -8.11 -14.71
CA ALA A 121 -42.26 -8.68 -15.95
C ALA A 121 -41.89 -10.17 -16.10
N ASP A 122 -40.71 -10.55 -15.62
CA ASP A 122 -40.20 -11.92 -15.72
C ASP A 122 -40.63 -12.77 -14.52
N VAL A 123 -41.03 -14.02 -14.80
CA VAL A 123 -41.14 -15.09 -13.79
C VAL A 123 -39.88 -15.95 -13.85
N PHE A 124 -39.23 -16.12 -12.71
CA PHE A 124 -37.94 -16.79 -12.60
C PHE A 124 -38.12 -18.26 -12.19
N SER A 125 -37.42 -19.17 -12.88
CA SER A 125 -37.48 -20.62 -12.63
C SER A 125 -36.85 -21.09 -11.31
N SER A 126 -36.15 -20.20 -10.59
CA SER A 126 -35.52 -20.52 -9.30
C SER A 126 -35.13 -19.24 -8.54
N GLN A 127 -34.87 -19.38 -7.24
CA GLN A 127 -34.28 -18.29 -6.44
C GLN A 127 -32.94 -17.82 -7.03
N LYS A 128 -32.16 -18.74 -7.59
CA LYS A 128 -30.83 -18.47 -8.16
C LYS A 128 -30.92 -17.64 -9.44
N SER A 129 -31.90 -17.89 -10.32
CA SER A 129 -32.10 -17.09 -11.53
C SER A 129 -32.60 -15.67 -11.22
N LEU A 130 -33.49 -15.53 -10.24
CA LEU A 130 -33.87 -14.20 -9.72
C LEU A 130 -32.65 -13.47 -9.11
N GLN A 131 -31.82 -14.17 -8.34
CA GLN A 131 -30.61 -13.60 -7.74
C GLN A 131 -29.63 -13.07 -8.80
N GLU A 132 -29.41 -13.84 -9.87
CA GLU A 132 -28.47 -13.48 -10.94
C GLU A 132 -28.95 -12.23 -11.68
N ARG A 133 -30.24 -12.13 -11.99
CA ARG A 133 -30.81 -10.93 -12.64
C ARG A 133 -30.74 -9.70 -11.75
N CYS A 134 -31.02 -9.83 -10.45
CA CYS A 134 -30.85 -8.74 -9.49
C CYS A 134 -29.37 -8.29 -9.37
N LYS A 135 -28.41 -9.23 -9.42
CA LYS A 135 -26.98 -8.91 -9.41
C LYS A 135 -26.56 -8.17 -10.68
N GLN A 136 -27.03 -8.62 -11.84
CA GLN A 136 -26.77 -7.95 -13.12
C GLN A 136 -27.24 -6.49 -13.08
N PHE A 137 -28.46 -6.25 -12.59
CA PHE A 137 -29.01 -4.91 -12.39
C PHE A 137 -28.12 -4.04 -11.50
N ALA A 138 -27.73 -4.56 -10.34
CA ALA A 138 -26.90 -3.82 -9.40
C ALA A 138 -25.51 -3.48 -9.99
N MET A 139 -24.90 -4.42 -10.71
CA MET A 139 -23.62 -4.21 -11.40
C MET A 139 -23.71 -3.10 -12.47
N GLN A 140 -24.74 -3.13 -13.32
CA GLN A 140 -24.94 -2.11 -14.36
C GLN A 140 -25.25 -0.72 -13.80
N ARG A 141 -25.86 -0.66 -12.61
CA ARG A 141 -26.19 0.59 -11.92
C ARG A 141 -25.18 0.99 -10.83
N GLY A 142 -24.05 0.28 -10.74
CA GLY A 142 -22.90 0.70 -9.93
C GLY A 142 -23.05 0.49 -8.42
N PHE A 143 -23.78 -0.52 -7.97
CA PHE A 143 -23.86 -0.88 -6.56
C PHE A 143 -23.86 -2.40 -6.37
N GLN A 144 -23.66 -2.87 -5.14
CA GLN A 144 -23.63 -4.31 -4.84
C GLN A 144 -24.83 -4.70 -3.99
N LEU A 145 -25.30 -5.95 -4.13
CA LEU A 145 -26.39 -6.50 -3.34
C LEU A 145 -25.91 -7.57 -2.37
N PHE A 146 -26.58 -7.67 -1.23
CA PHE A 146 -26.50 -8.84 -0.35
C PHE A 146 -27.91 -9.34 -0.01
N VAL A 147 -27.98 -10.60 0.41
CA VAL A 147 -29.23 -11.22 0.86
C VAL A 147 -29.43 -10.87 2.33
N SER A 148 -30.42 -10.03 2.62
CA SER A 148 -30.74 -9.59 3.99
C SER A 148 -31.67 -10.53 4.75
N GLY A 149 -32.37 -11.41 4.01
CA GLY A 149 -33.23 -12.44 4.58
C GLY A 149 -33.66 -13.41 3.50
N SER A 150 -33.70 -14.70 3.82
CA SER A 150 -34.17 -15.77 2.93
C SER A 150 -34.89 -16.82 3.75
N SER A 151 -35.99 -17.37 3.21
CA SER A 151 -36.65 -18.56 3.74
C SER A 151 -36.94 -19.52 2.59
N THR A 152 -36.70 -20.80 2.82
CA THR A 152 -36.95 -21.88 1.87
C THR A 152 -37.93 -22.86 2.50
N ARG A 153 -38.95 -23.24 1.74
CA ARG A 153 -39.97 -24.22 2.11
C ARG A 153 -39.68 -25.55 1.43
N PRO A 154 -40.11 -26.69 2.01
CA PRO A 154 -39.86 -28.03 1.46
C PRO A 154 -40.37 -28.25 0.03
N ASN A 155 -41.32 -27.44 -0.43
CA ASN A 155 -41.89 -27.49 -1.78
C ASN A 155 -41.11 -26.65 -2.83
N GLY A 156 -39.88 -26.21 -2.52
CA GLY A 156 -39.09 -25.38 -3.44
C GLY A 156 -39.53 -23.91 -3.53
N GLY A 157 -40.53 -23.50 -2.73
CA GLY A 157 -40.96 -22.11 -2.58
C GLY A 157 -40.22 -21.39 -1.44
N GLY A 158 -40.38 -20.07 -1.33
CA GLY A 158 -39.63 -19.29 -0.35
C GLY A 158 -39.82 -17.78 -0.44
N ASN A 159 -39.20 -17.04 0.48
CA ASN A 159 -39.10 -15.58 0.39
C ASN A 159 -37.63 -15.18 0.37
N VAL A 160 -37.28 -14.14 -0.38
CA VAL A 160 -35.92 -13.59 -0.40
C VAL A 160 -35.98 -12.07 -0.41
N LYS A 161 -35.09 -11.41 0.34
CA LYS A 161 -34.97 -9.96 0.38
C LYS A 161 -33.55 -9.51 0.09
N TYR A 162 -33.35 -8.84 -1.04
CA TYR A 162 -32.09 -8.22 -1.42
C TYR A 162 -32.02 -6.77 -0.93
N ARG A 163 -30.86 -6.35 -0.43
CA ARG A 163 -30.57 -4.96 -0.05
C ARG A 163 -29.22 -4.52 -0.60
N CYS A 164 -29.03 -3.22 -0.75
CA CYS A 164 -27.74 -2.65 -1.14
C CYS A 164 -26.68 -2.92 -0.07
N LYS A 165 -25.52 -3.45 -0.48
CA LYS A 165 -24.38 -3.76 0.38
C LYS A 165 -23.60 -2.48 0.64
N LYS A 166 -23.34 -2.22 1.92
CA LYS A 166 -22.50 -1.10 2.35
C LYS A 166 -21.02 -1.41 2.10
N LEU A 167 -20.35 -0.55 1.34
CA LEU A 167 -18.91 -0.69 1.01
C LEU A 167 -18.06 0.12 2.00
N HIS A 168 -16.81 -0.29 2.18
CA HIS A 168 -15.85 0.43 3.02
C HIS A 168 -15.48 1.77 2.36
N GLY A 169 -15.50 2.87 3.11
CA GLY A 169 -15.30 4.22 2.55
C GLY A 169 -16.46 4.76 1.70
N GLN A 170 -17.63 4.09 1.70
CA GLN A 170 -18.80 4.55 0.94
C GLN A 170 -19.36 5.86 1.51
N GLN A 171 -19.46 6.88 0.67
CA GLN A 171 -20.03 8.18 1.03
C GLN A 171 -21.56 8.15 0.97
N PHE A 172 -22.21 8.72 1.98
CA PHE A 172 -23.66 8.86 2.11
C PHE A 172 -24.08 10.32 1.94
N PHE A 173 -25.31 10.56 1.51
CA PHE A 173 -25.84 11.92 1.33
C PHE A 173 -26.28 12.58 2.65
N ASP A 174 -26.41 11.79 3.72
CA ASP A 174 -26.72 12.25 5.08
C ASP A 174 -25.41 12.54 5.84
N PRO A 175 -25.07 13.82 6.09
CA PRO A 175 -23.84 14.20 6.79
C PRO A 175 -23.96 14.06 8.32
N ASP A 176 -25.18 14.00 8.86
CA ASP A 176 -25.45 14.15 10.28
C ASP A 176 -25.52 12.78 10.99
N THR A 177 -25.90 11.73 10.25
CA THR A 177 -25.92 10.36 10.79
C THR A 177 -24.55 9.69 10.65
N PRO A 178 -23.92 9.20 11.74
CA PRO A 178 -22.63 8.52 11.67
C PRO A 178 -22.68 7.34 10.68
N ALA A 179 -21.65 7.22 9.84
CA ALA A 179 -21.62 6.24 8.75
C ALA A 179 -21.98 4.84 9.25
N SER A 180 -21.57 4.42 10.45
CA SER A 180 -21.88 3.13 11.08
C SER A 180 -23.38 2.83 11.23
N LYS A 181 -24.23 3.86 11.41
CA LYS A 181 -25.69 3.74 11.63
C LYS A 181 -26.53 3.94 10.36
N VAL A 182 -25.98 4.52 9.29
CA VAL A 182 -26.69 4.76 8.03
C VAL A 182 -26.91 3.45 7.26
N GLN A 183 -28.15 3.21 6.80
CA GLN A 183 -28.51 2.10 5.92
C GLN A 183 -29.18 2.61 4.65
N CYS A 184 -28.89 1.95 3.52
CA CYS A 184 -29.54 2.24 2.25
C CYS A 184 -31.01 1.75 2.26
N PRO A 185 -31.98 2.58 1.82
CA PRO A 185 -33.38 2.19 1.75
C PRO A 185 -33.72 1.25 0.58
N PHE A 186 -32.77 1.00 -0.33
CA PHE A 186 -32.94 0.10 -1.46
C PHE A 186 -33.28 -1.33 -1.01
N TYR A 187 -34.32 -1.93 -1.59
CA TYR A 187 -34.57 -3.36 -1.45
C TYR A 187 -35.39 -3.96 -2.60
N ILE A 188 -35.26 -5.28 -2.79
CA ILE A 188 -36.09 -6.09 -3.69
C ILE A 188 -36.57 -7.33 -2.92
N ASN A 189 -37.89 -7.53 -2.87
CA ASN A 189 -38.51 -8.69 -2.23
C ASN A 189 -38.96 -9.70 -3.29
N GLY A 190 -38.40 -10.90 -3.27
CA GLY A 190 -38.82 -12.04 -4.07
C GLY A 190 -39.70 -13.03 -3.28
N TYR A 191 -40.70 -13.60 -3.95
CA TYR A 191 -41.54 -14.68 -3.44
C TYR A 191 -41.54 -15.83 -4.46
N GLY A 192 -41.34 -17.05 -3.98
CA GLY A 192 -41.33 -18.27 -4.77
C GLY A 192 -42.41 -19.26 -4.32
N ILE A 193 -43.12 -19.87 -5.27
CA ILE A 193 -44.01 -21.02 -5.07
C ILE A 193 -43.84 -21.98 -6.25
N ASP A 194 -43.71 -23.29 -5.99
CA ASP A 194 -43.63 -24.34 -7.01
C ASP A 194 -42.63 -24.05 -8.16
N SER A 195 -41.41 -23.63 -7.79
CA SER A 195 -40.33 -23.24 -8.71
C SER A 195 -40.60 -22.00 -9.59
N GLN A 196 -41.64 -21.23 -9.29
CA GLN A 196 -41.90 -19.92 -9.90
C GLN A 196 -41.62 -18.80 -8.90
N TRP A 197 -40.62 -17.98 -9.20
CA TRP A 197 -40.17 -16.86 -8.39
C TRP A 197 -40.53 -15.54 -9.06
N LYS A 198 -41.05 -14.59 -8.28
CA LYS A 198 -41.44 -13.27 -8.75
C LYS A 198 -41.06 -12.20 -7.75
N ILE A 199 -40.96 -10.96 -8.22
CA ILE A 199 -40.74 -9.81 -7.33
C ILE A 199 -42.10 -9.31 -6.85
N THR A 200 -42.25 -9.10 -5.55
CA THR A 200 -43.50 -8.68 -4.92
C THR A 200 -43.50 -7.20 -4.56
N ARG A 201 -42.34 -6.65 -4.23
CA ARG A 201 -42.15 -5.25 -3.86
C ARG A 201 -40.69 -4.86 -4.05
N ALA A 202 -40.45 -3.66 -4.59
CA ALA A 202 -39.11 -3.10 -4.72
C ALA A 202 -39.10 -1.63 -4.28
N CYS A 203 -37.96 -1.18 -3.77
CA CYS A 203 -37.65 0.21 -3.46
C CYS A 203 -36.34 0.56 -4.15
N PHE A 204 -36.37 1.56 -5.03
CA PHE A 204 -35.25 1.99 -5.86
C PHE A 204 -34.56 3.25 -5.32
N LEU A 205 -34.86 3.64 -4.07
CA LEU A 205 -34.22 4.76 -3.42
C LEU A 205 -32.81 4.41 -2.93
N HIS A 206 -31.88 5.36 -3.06
CA HIS A 206 -30.54 5.29 -2.51
C HIS A 206 -30.21 6.56 -1.74
N ASN A 207 -29.45 6.44 -0.64
CA ASN A 207 -28.93 7.56 0.14
C ASN A 207 -27.39 7.63 0.13
N HIS A 208 -26.78 7.07 -0.91
CA HIS A 208 -25.33 7.01 -1.09
C HIS A 208 -24.95 7.17 -2.55
N TYR A 209 -23.68 7.50 -2.80
CA TYR A 209 -23.13 7.54 -4.16
C TYR A 209 -23.02 6.13 -4.75
N LYS A 210 -23.34 6.01 -6.04
CA LYS A 210 -23.18 4.77 -6.86
C LYS A 210 -21.88 4.86 -7.65
N PHE A 211 -21.38 3.73 -8.16
CA PHE A 211 -20.15 3.57 -8.94
C PHE A 211 -18.83 3.76 -8.17
N ILE A 212 -18.88 3.81 -6.84
CA ILE A 212 -17.67 3.82 -6.00
C ILE A 212 -16.96 2.46 -6.16
N GLY A 213 -15.68 2.49 -6.55
CA GLY A 213 -14.86 1.30 -6.80
C GLY A 213 -15.07 0.64 -8.17
N TRP A 214 -15.81 1.25 -9.10
CA TRP A 214 -15.97 0.78 -10.48
C TRP A 214 -15.12 1.63 -11.43
N ARG A 215 -14.22 1.00 -12.20
CA ARG A 215 -13.57 1.68 -13.34
C ARG A 215 -14.60 1.75 -14.48
N ALA A 216 -14.98 2.94 -14.90
CA ALA A 216 -15.78 3.11 -16.10
C ALA A 216 -14.93 2.70 -17.32
N THR A 217 -15.31 1.64 -18.04
CA THR A 217 -14.83 1.44 -19.40
C THR A 217 -15.42 2.56 -20.25
N PRO A 218 -14.63 3.37 -20.98
CA PRO A 218 -15.19 4.39 -21.87
C PRO A 218 -16.07 3.71 -22.92
N GLN A 219 -17.31 4.16 -23.10
CA GLN A 219 -18.03 3.82 -24.33
C GLN A 219 -17.30 4.46 -25.51
N PRO A 220 -17.15 3.75 -26.65
CA PRO A 220 -16.48 4.28 -27.82
C PRO A 220 -17.31 5.43 -28.39
N THR A 221 -16.86 6.65 -28.15
CA THR A 221 -17.31 7.81 -28.91
C THR A 221 -16.66 7.72 -30.28
N SER A 222 -17.48 7.70 -31.32
CA SER A 222 -17.01 7.80 -32.70
C SER A 222 -16.40 9.19 -32.92
N ARG A 223 -15.07 9.25 -33.01
CA ARG A 223 -14.33 10.37 -33.57
C ARG A 223 -13.29 9.86 -34.58
N PRO A 224 -13.02 10.66 -35.63
CA PRO A 224 -12.64 10.16 -36.94
C PRO A 224 -11.20 9.63 -36.96
N VAL A 225 -11.00 8.59 -37.75
CA VAL A 225 -9.71 7.97 -38.03
C VAL A 225 -8.81 9.00 -38.72
N MET A 226 -7.75 9.45 -38.04
CA MET A 226 -6.59 10.02 -38.72
C MET A 226 -5.80 8.88 -39.35
N VAL A 227 -5.85 8.82 -40.68
CA VAL A 227 -5.00 7.95 -41.50
C VAL A 227 -3.56 8.46 -41.40
N ARG A 228 -2.67 7.70 -40.77
CA ARG A 228 -1.22 7.91 -40.85
C ARG A 228 -0.74 7.46 -42.23
N LEU A 229 -0.18 8.37 -43.02
CA LEU A 229 0.57 8.02 -44.23
C LEU A 229 1.83 7.21 -43.87
N PRO A 230 2.25 6.23 -44.68
CA PRO A 230 3.52 5.52 -44.51
C PRO A 230 4.73 6.45 -44.67
N ALA A 231 5.76 6.21 -43.86
CA ALA A 231 6.96 7.03 -43.67
C ALA A 231 7.95 7.11 -44.86
N ALA A 232 7.51 6.92 -46.10
CA ALA A 232 8.40 6.89 -47.28
C ALA A 232 8.38 8.17 -48.14
N LEU A 233 7.70 9.24 -47.72
CA LEU A 233 7.61 10.51 -48.48
C LEU A 233 8.06 11.76 -47.71
N ALA A 234 8.59 11.62 -46.49
CA ALA A 234 9.04 12.74 -45.67
C ALA A 234 10.49 13.19 -45.92
N ALA A 235 11.17 12.65 -46.94
CA ALA A 235 12.59 12.94 -47.19
C ALA A 235 12.85 13.93 -48.37
N ALA A 236 11.83 14.61 -48.91
CA ALA A 236 12.00 15.40 -50.14
C ALA A 236 11.44 16.84 -50.11
N ALA A 237 11.20 17.46 -48.94
CA ALA A 237 10.66 18.82 -48.86
C ALA A 237 11.41 19.75 -47.89
N ALA A 238 12.74 19.72 -47.92
CA ALA A 238 13.60 20.67 -47.20
C ALA A 238 14.16 21.79 -48.09
N ASN A 239 13.59 22.05 -49.26
CA ASN A 239 13.96 23.18 -50.09
C ASN A 239 12.71 23.79 -50.76
N THR A 240 12.71 25.11 -50.85
CA THR A 240 11.66 26.02 -51.35
C THR A 240 10.55 26.32 -50.35
N GLY A 241 10.77 27.37 -49.56
CA GLY A 241 9.77 27.94 -48.65
C GLY A 241 8.69 28.69 -49.42
N GLU A 242 7.50 28.09 -49.51
CA GLU A 242 6.22 28.76 -49.74
C GLU A 242 5.09 27.82 -49.27
N LEU A 243 4.12 28.34 -48.49
CA LEU A 243 2.96 27.57 -48.02
C LEU A 243 1.83 27.62 -49.07
N PRO A 244 1.23 26.48 -49.48
CA PRO A 244 -0.01 26.49 -50.23
C PRO A 244 -1.25 26.34 -49.32
N ASN A 245 -2.34 27.03 -49.68
CA ASN A 245 -3.64 26.99 -49.02
C ASN A 245 -4.32 25.60 -49.10
N PRO A 246 -5.18 25.23 -48.14
CA PRO A 246 -5.83 23.91 -48.11
C PRO A 246 -6.98 23.79 -49.14
N PRO A 247 -7.22 22.59 -49.71
CA PRO A 247 -8.23 22.38 -50.75
C PRO A 247 -9.64 22.22 -50.16
N SER A 248 -10.66 22.50 -50.98
CA SER A 248 -12.06 22.45 -50.56
C SER A 248 -12.62 21.02 -50.47
N LYS A 249 -13.68 20.90 -49.65
CA LYS A 249 -14.32 19.67 -49.18
C LYS A 249 -14.86 18.74 -50.30
N THR A 250 -14.91 19.21 -51.54
CA THR A 250 -15.49 18.48 -52.68
C THR A 250 -14.47 17.52 -53.34
N ALA A 251 -13.17 17.79 -53.24
CA ALA A 251 -12.12 16.94 -53.83
C ALA A 251 -11.89 15.63 -53.05
N LEU A 252 -12.12 15.65 -51.73
CA LEU A 252 -11.94 14.48 -50.85
C LEU A 252 -13.02 13.40 -51.04
N LEU A 253 -14.18 13.74 -51.60
CA LEU A 253 -15.28 12.80 -51.83
C LEU A 253 -15.15 12.01 -53.15
N ALA A 254 -14.30 12.45 -54.09
CA ALA A 254 -14.13 11.79 -55.39
C ALA A 254 -13.13 10.61 -55.35
N LEU A 255 -12.17 10.60 -54.43
CA LEU A 255 -11.17 9.55 -54.31
C LEU A 255 -11.67 8.30 -53.55
N ALA A 256 -12.63 8.45 -52.66
CA ALA A 256 -13.22 7.34 -51.90
C ALA A 256 -14.14 6.42 -52.73
N ARG A 257 -14.54 6.82 -53.94
CA ARG A 257 -15.42 6.04 -54.82
C ARG A 257 -14.70 5.10 -55.78
N LYS A 258 -13.36 5.08 -55.82
CA LYS A 258 -12.60 4.34 -56.85
C LYS A 258 -11.88 3.06 -56.38
N GLN A 259 -12.13 2.58 -55.16
CA GLN A 259 -11.41 1.41 -54.62
C GLN A 259 -12.28 0.20 -54.24
N ASN A 260 -13.61 0.26 -54.44
CA ASN A 260 -14.54 -0.86 -54.20
C ASN A 260 -15.20 -1.36 -55.49
N SER A 261 -14.38 -1.70 -56.48
CA SER A 261 -14.83 -2.45 -57.66
C SER A 261 -13.70 -3.36 -58.11
N LEU A 262 -13.93 -4.67 -57.98
CA LEU A 262 -13.50 -5.78 -58.86
C LEU A 262 -13.36 -7.07 -58.05
N LEU A 263 -14.32 -8.00 -58.21
CA LEU A 263 -14.14 -9.42 -58.60
C LEU A 263 -15.25 -10.33 -58.03
N GLU A 264 -16.23 -10.62 -58.90
CA GLU A 264 -17.00 -11.86 -59.13
C GLU A 264 -17.02 -12.01 -60.69
N PRO A 265 -17.38 -13.14 -61.37
CA PRO A 265 -18.22 -14.30 -60.97
C PRO A 265 -17.71 -15.68 -61.51
N SER A 266 -18.39 -16.84 -61.35
CA SER A 266 -19.38 -17.44 -62.30
C SER A 266 -19.72 -18.90 -61.84
N GLY A 267 -20.99 -19.31 -61.66
CA GLY A 267 -21.82 -20.17 -62.58
C GLY A 267 -21.86 -21.63 -62.08
N GLU A 268 -22.92 -22.47 -62.06
CA GLU A 268 -24.19 -22.68 -62.80
C GLU A 268 -25.22 -23.40 -61.87
N ILE A 269 -26.50 -23.00 -61.76
CA ILE A 269 -27.74 -23.45 -62.46
C ILE A 269 -28.11 -24.95 -62.35
N GLU A 270 -29.18 -25.27 -61.60
CA GLU A 270 -30.34 -26.04 -62.12
C GLU A 270 -31.56 -25.91 -61.18
N ALA A 271 -32.75 -25.89 -61.77
CA ALA A 271 -34.03 -25.48 -61.18
C ALA A 271 -35.05 -26.61 -61.17
N THR A 272 -35.98 -26.66 -60.18
CA THR A 272 -37.40 -26.99 -60.44
C THR A 272 -38.35 -26.62 -59.27
N THR A 273 -39.43 -25.90 -59.65
CA THR A 273 -40.83 -25.90 -59.16
C THR A 273 -41.24 -25.43 -57.74
N SER A 274 -41.67 -24.16 -57.68
CA SER A 274 -42.93 -23.60 -57.12
C SER A 274 -43.80 -24.42 -56.14
N ALA A 275 -44.02 -23.89 -54.92
CA ALA A 275 -45.36 -23.48 -54.43
C ALA A 275 -45.30 -22.62 -53.13
N VAL A 276 -46.22 -21.66 -53.10
CA VAL A 276 -46.58 -20.56 -52.17
C VAL A 276 -46.62 -20.88 -50.65
N ALA A 277 -46.10 -19.97 -49.81
CA ALA A 277 -46.80 -19.27 -48.71
C ALA A 277 -45.98 -19.05 -47.42
N ASP A 278 -45.99 -17.78 -47.00
CA ASP A 278 -46.06 -17.28 -45.61
C ASP A 278 -44.79 -16.88 -44.84
N GLN A 279 -44.93 -15.74 -44.17
CA GLN A 279 -43.91 -14.95 -43.49
C GLN A 279 -43.64 -15.49 -42.07
N GLY A 280 -42.37 -15.56 -41.65
CA GLY A 280 -42.01 -15.95 -40.28
C GLY A 280 -40.54 -15.66 -39.95
N GLY A 281 -40.33 -14.86 -38.90
CA GLY A 281 -39.09 -14.15 -38.58
C GLY A 281 -37.87 -15.00 -38.25
N THR A 282 -36.71 -14.50 -38.68
CA THR A 282 -35.40 -15.00 -38.29
C THR A 282 -35.02 -14.48 -36.90
N LEU A 283 -34.99 -15.40 -35.93
CA LEU A 283 -34.29 -15.23 -34.67
C LEU A 283 -32.82 -14.84 -34.93
N LEU A 284 -32.40 -13.67 -34.44
CA LEU A 284 -30.98 -13.40 -34.20
C LEU A 284 -30.52 -14.32 -33.07
N GLN A 285 -29.99 -15.45 -33.49
CA GLN A 285 -29.27 -16.43 -32.69
C GLN A 285 -28.10 -15.70 -32.00
N VAL A 286 -28.22 -15.46 -30.69
CA VAL A 286 -27.04 -15.22 -29.85
C VAL A 286 -26.16 -16.44 -30.06
N ALA A 287 -24.98 -16.25 -30.64
CA ALA A 287 -24.01 -17.30 -30.85
C ALA A 287 -23.68 -17.93 -29.49
N GLN A 288 -24.32 -19.05 -29.17
CA GLN A 288 -23.78 -20.00 -28.21
C GLN A 288 -22.40 -20.37 -28.74
N VAL A 289 -21.35 -19.97 -28.02
CA VAL A 289 -20.01 -20.51 -28.24
C VAL A 289 -20.12 -22.02 -28.06
N LYS A 290 -20.19 -22.76 -29.17
CA LYS A 290 -20.23 -24.21 -29.16
C LYS A 290 -18.94 -24.67 -28.47
N SER A 291 -19.07 -25.47 -27.41
CA SER A 291 -17.91 -26.06 -26.76
C SER A 291 -17.19 -26.96 -27.77
N GLN A 292 -16.09 -26.50 -28.33
CA GLN A 292 -15.20 -27.38 -29.06
C GLN A 292 -14.52 -28.28 -28.02
N ARG A 293 -14.69 -29.60 -28.13
CA ARG A 293 -13.84 -30.55 -27.43
C ARG A 293 -12.44 -30.41 -28.06
N ASN A 294 -11.54 -29.75 -27.33
CA ASN A 294 -10.14 -29.55 -27.75
C ASN A 294 -9.48 -30.91 -28.01
N THR A 295 -9.44 -31.33 -29.27
CA THR A 295 -8.72 -32.53 -29.72
C THR A 295 -7.38 -32.19 -30.39
N THR A 296 -7.10 -30.90 -30.64
CA THR A 296 -5.94 -30.47 -31.46
C THR A 296 -5.13 -29.27 -30.92
N MET A 297 -5.51 -28.63 -29.81
CA MET A 297 -4.73 -27.51 -29.28
C MET A 297 -3.49 -27.97 -28.52
N SER A 298 -2.33 -27.40 -28.87
CA SER A 298 -1.06 -27.70 -28.19
C SER A 298 -1.11 -27.26 -26.71
N MET A 299 -0.46 -28.03 -25.83
CA MET A 299 -0.30 -27.67 -24.42
C MET A 299 0.31 -26.28 -24.25
N ARG A 300 1.27 -25.92 -25.11
CA ARG A 300 1.92 -24.61 -25.14
C ARG A 300 0.93 -23.48 -25.41
N SER A 301 -0.02 -23.67 -26.32
CA SER A 301 -1.07 -22.68 -26.61
C SER A 301 -2.02 -22.49 -25.42
N LEU A 302 -2.41 -23.58 -24.76
CA LEU A 302 -3.27 -23.52 -23.56
C LEU A 302 -2.58 -22.82 -22.39
N CYS A 303 -1.29 -23.10 -22.17
CA CYS A 303 -0.49 -22.44 -21.13
C CYS A 303 -0.34 -20.94 -21.42
N ARG A 304 -0.07 -20.56 -22.68
CA ARG A 304 0.03 -19.15 -23.09
C ARG A 304 -1.27 -18.40 -22.82
N MET A 305 -2.41 -18.96 -23.23
CA MET A 305 -3.73 -18.37 -23.01
C MET A 305 -4.05 -18.12 -21.53
N VAL A 306 -3.64 -19.04 -20.65
CA VAL A 306 -3.76 -18.85 -19.20
C VAL A 306 -2.83 -17.74 -18.71
N MET A 307 -1.57 -17.73 -19.16
CA MET A 307 -0.60 -16.70 -18.75
C MET A 307 -0.95 -15.30 -19.25
N ASP A 308 -1.46 -15.17 -20.49
CA ASP A 308 -1.91 -13.90 -21.07
C ASP A 308 -3.09 -13.30 -20.29
N GLU A 309 -3.93 -14.15 -19.69
CA GLU A 309 -4.98 -13.68 -18.80
C GLU A 309 -4.41 -13.31 -17.42
N VAL A 310 -3.51 -14.12 -16.88
CA VAL A 310 -2.89 -13.89 -15.56
C VAL A 310 -2.04 -12.62 -15.55
N SER A 311 -1.34 -12.32 -16.64
CA SER A 311 -0.53 -11.11 -16.80
C SER A 311 -1.34 -9.81 -16.81
N LYS A 312 -2.67 -9.88 -16.88
CA LYS A 312 -3.55 -8.71 -16.78
C LYS A 312 -3.81 -8.28 -15.34
N TYR A 313 -3.48 -9.12 -14.35
CA TYR A 313 -3.64 -8.81 -12.93
C TYR A 313 -2.34 -8.28 -12.32
N PRO A 314 -2.42 -7.35 -11.35
CA PRO A 314 -1.26 -7.00 -10.52
C PRO A 314 -0.72 -8.25 -9.80
N ALA A 315 0.59 -8.27 -9.54
CA ALA A 315 1.27 -9.39 -8.92
C ALA A 315 1.11 -10.71 -9.69
N ALA A 316 1.21 -10.66 -11.03
CA ALA A 316 0.95 -11.79 -11.92
C ALA A 316 1.73 -13.06 -11.50
N ASN A 317 2.98 -12.90 -11.06
CA ASN A 317 3.81 -14.00 -10.55
C ASN A 317 3.20 -14.72 -9.33
N VAL A 318 2.62 -13.97 -8.40
CA VAL A 318 1.95 -14.52 -7.21
C VAL A 318 0.62 -15.17 -7.59
N VAL A 319 -0.13 -14.53 -8.50
CA VAL A 319 -1.37 -15.12 -9.05
C VAL A 319 -1.07 -16.45 -9.74
N THR A 320 -0.03 -16.51 -10.58
CA THR A 320 0.42 -17.77 -11.22
C THR A 320 0.76 -18.83 -10.19
N ALA A 321 1.41 -18.45 -9.08
CA ALA A 321 1.78 -19.40 -8.04
C ALA A 321 0.58 -20.05 -7.35
N LYS A 322 -0.52 -19.31 -7.16
CA LYS A 322 -1.73 -19.80 -6.47
C LYS A 322 -2.81 -20.35 -7.43
N LEU A 323 -2.55 -20.42 -8.74
CA LEU A 323 -3.51 -21.00 -9.69
C LEU A 323 -3.91 -22.43 -9.31
N ASP A 324 -5.22 -22.67 -9.25
CA ASP A 324 -5.80 -23.99 -9.08
C ASP A 324 -6.45 -24.50 -10.38
N GLY A 325 -6.74 -25.80 -10.43
CA GLY A 325 -7.36 -26.40 -11.63
C GLY A 325 -8.77 -25.86 -11.92
N LYS A 326 -9.46 -25.26 -10.93
CA LYS A 326 -10.77 -24.62 -11.14
C LYS A 326 -10.60 -23.25 -11.82
N ALA A 327 -9.64 -22.44 -11.41
CA ALA A 327 -9.30 -21.15 -11.99
C ALA A 327 -8.84 -21.31 -13.44
N ILE A 328 -7.92 -22.26 -13.71
CA ILE A 328 -7.44 -22.56 -15.07
C ILE A 328 -8.61 -22.93 -15.99
N ARG A 329 -9.54 -23.77 -15.52
CA ARG A 329 -10.74 -24.12 -16.29
C ARG A 329 -11.65 -22.91 -16.54
N ARG A 330 -11.80 -22.02 -15.56
CA ARG A 330 -12.61 -20.80 -15.69
C ARG A 330 -12.01 -19.83 -16.71
N ILE A 331 -10.70 -19.62 -16.68
CA ILE A 331 -9.97 -18.76 -17.64
C ILE A 331 -10.17 -19.29 -19.07
N LEU A 332 -9.88 -20.57 -19.28
CA LEU A 332 -10.00 -21.19 -20.61
C LEU A 332 -11.45 -21.21 -21.10
N LEU A 333 -12.42 -21.44 -20.21
CA LEU A 333 -13.84 -21.39 -20.54
C LEU A 333 -14.26 -19.98 -20.99
N GLY A 334 -13.76 -18.94 -20.32
CA GLY A 334 -14.00 -17.54 -20.72
C GLY A 334 -13.45 -17.20 -22.11
N GLN A 335 -12.43 -17.95 -22.57
CA GLN A 335 -11.86 -17.86 -23.91
C GLN A 335 -12.48 -18.87 -24.90
N GLY A 336 -13.56 -19.55 -24.53
CA GLY A 336 -14.28 -20.49 -25.40
C GLY A 336 -13.73 -21.92 -25.41
N HIS A 337 -12.75 -22.24 -24.56
CA HIS A 337 -12.10 -23.54 -24.49
C HIS A 337 -12.55 -24.36 -23.28
N THR A 338 -13.05 -25.58 -23.52
CA THR A 338 -13.39 -26.52 -22.45
C THR A 338 -12.27 -27.52 -22.22
N VAL A 339 -11.80 -27.64 -20.98
CA VAL A 339 -10.76 -28.61 -20.59
C VAL A 339 -11.21 -29.44 -19.39
N ASN A 340 -10.89 -30.73 -19.41
CA ASN A 340 -11.21 -31.64 -18.32
C ASN A 340 -10.24 -31.45 -17.13
N HIS A 341 -10.54 -32.09 -16.00
CA HIS A 341 -9.72 -32.00 -14.78
C HIS A 341 -8.26 -32.41 -15.03
N MET A 342 -8.03 -33.52 -15.74
CA MET A 342 -6.69 -34.02 -16.04
C MET A 342 -5.87 -33.02 -16.87
N MET A 343 -6.48 -32.40 -17.87
CA MET A 343 -5.84 -31.37 -18.70
C MET A 343 -5.53 -30.12 -17.88
N SER A 344 -6.45 -29.67 -17.03
CA SER A 344 -6.19 -28.54 -16.11
C SER A 344 -5.04 -28.80 -15.14
N SER A 345 -4.90 -30.05 -14.67
CA SER A 345 -3.77 -30.47 -13.83
C SER A 345 -2.45 -30.50 -14.60
N ARG A 346 -2.46 -30.94 -15.86
CA ARG A 346 -1.28 -30.91 -16.74
C ARG A 346 -0.82 -29.49 -17.05
N ILE A 347 -1.77 -28.60 -17.35
CA ILE A 347 -1.50 -27.15 -17.55
C ILE A 347 -0.89 -26.56 -16.29
N LYS A 348 -1.49 -26.80 -15.11
CA LYS A 348 -0.93 -26.33 -13.83
C LYS A 348 0.52 -26.77 -13.64
N ARG A 349 0.81 -28.05 -13.89
CA ARG A 349 2.17 -28.60 -13.76
C ARG A 349 3.14 -27.95 -14.75
N GLN A 350 2.75 -27.79 -16.02
CA GLN A 350 3.58 -27.13 -17.02
C GLN A 350 3.89 -25.68 -16.63
N LEU A 351 2.90 -24.92 -16.19
CA LEU A 351 3.09 -23.54 -15.74
C LEU A 351 4.03 -23.46 -14.52
N GLN A 352 3.94 -24.41 -13.60
CA GLN A 352 4.84 -24.50 -12.45
C GLN A 352 6.28 -24.86 -12.87
N GLU A 353 6.45 -25.79 -13.81
CA GLU A 353 7.76 -26.14 -14.38
C GLU A 353 8.39 -24.97 -15.14
N ASP A 354 7.61 -24.27 -15.97
CA ASP A 354 8.06 -23.08 -16.70
C ASP A 354 8.47 -21.97 -15.72
N ARG A 355 7.70 -21.76 -14.64
CA ARG A 355 8.04 -20.81 -13.57
C ARG A 355 9.36 -21.17 -12.89
N ILE A 356 9.50 -22.41 -12.42
CA ILE A 356 10.73 -22.90 -11.77
C ILE A 356 11.94 -22.71 -12.69
N THR A 357 11.77 -23.01 -13.98
CA THR A 357 12.83 -22.85 -14.98
C THR A 357 13.26 -21.40 -15.13
N LYS A 358 12.30 -20.46 -15.26
CA LYS A 358 12.58 -19.02 -15.31
C LYS A 358 13.28 -18.50 -14.06
N VAL A 359 12.84 -18.94 -12.89
CA VAL A 359 13.47 -18.59 -11.61
C VAL A 359 14.91 -19.08 -11.59
N ARG A 360 15.15 -20.36 -11.89
CA ARG A 360 16.49 -20.94 -11.96
C ARG A 360 17.39 -20.15 -12.92
N GLU A 361 16.93 -19.91 -14.14
CA GLU A 361 17.69 -19.14 -15.12
C GLU A 361 18.03 -17.73 -14.62
N SER A 362 17.11 -17.09 -13.89
CA SER A 362 17.34 -15.76 -13.31
C SER A 362 18.52 -15.75 -12.35
N PHE A 363 18.63 -16.76 -11.47
CA PHE A 363 19.79 -16.91 -10.57
C PHE A 363 21.07 -17.28 -11.33
N GLN A 364 20.99 -18.24 -12.25
CA GLN A 364 22.15 -18.72 -13.02
C GLN A 364 22.75 -17.65 -13.94
N LYS A 365 21.93 -16.68 -14.39
CA LYS A 365 22.39 -15.51 -15.16
C LYS A 365 22.89 -14.37 -14.28
N LEU A 366 22.54 -14.34 -12.99
CA LEU A 366 22.79 -13.19 -12.11
C LEU A 366 24.28 -12.84 -12.02
N GLY A 367 25.15 -13.81 -11.74
CA GLY A 367 26.58 -13.57 -11.58
C GLY A 367 27.22 -12.97 -12.84
N GLY A 368 26.92 -13.53 -14.01
CA GLY A 368 27.39 -13.01 -15.29
C GLY A 368 26.87 -11.60 -15.59
N TYR A 369 25.59 -11.35 -15.28
CA TYR A 369 24.99 -10.04 -15.47
C TYR A 369 25.61 -8.96 -14.58
N LEU A 370 25.77 -9.23 -13.27
CA LEU A 370 26.42 -8.29 -12.34
C LEU A 370 27.87 -7.99 -12.79
N LYS A 371 28.60 -8.99 -13.27
CA LYS A 371 29.94 -8.81 -13.82
C LYS A 371 29.94 -7.88 -15.04
N ILE A 372 29.06 -8.10 -16.02
CA ILE A 372 28.94 -7.23 -17.20
C ILE A 372 28.67 -5.78 -16.80
N VAL A 373 27.72 -5.55 -15.88
CA VAL A 373 27.39 -4.20 -15.42
C VAL A 373 28.57 -3.56 -14.67
N ALA A 374 29.31 -4.32 -13.86
CA ALA A 374 30.51 -3.84 -13.18
C ALA A 374 31.64 -3.47 -14.17
N GLU A 375 31.83 -4.25 -15.23
CA GLU A 375 32.81 -3.95 -16.30
C GLU A 375 32.45 -2.67 -17.06
N LYS A 376 31.16 -2.42 -17.29
CA LYS A 376 30.67 -1.18 -17.90
C LYS A 376 30.72 0.03 -16.96
N ASN A 377 30.80 -0.21 -15.65
CA ASN A 377 30.84 0.82 -14.62
C ASN A 377 32.06 0.61 -13.69
N PRO A 378 33.29 0.90 -14.17
CA PRO A 378 34.51 0.64 -13.42
C PRO A 378 34.48 1.26 -12.01
N GLY A 379 34.99 0.50 -11.04
CA GLY A 379 34.97 0.86 -9.61
C GLY A 379 33.70 0.43 -8.87
N SER A 380 32.72 -0.18 -9.55
CA SER A 380 31.55 -0.75 -8.89
C SER A 380 31.94 -2.05 -8.18
N LEU A 381 31.42 -2.27 -6.97
CA LEU A 381 31.63 -3.49 -6.22
C LEU A 381 30.47 -4.46 -6.48
N TYR A 382 30.77 -5.71 -6.77
CA TYR A 382 29.78 -6.78 -6.76
C TYR A 382 30.34 -8.02 -6.07
N ARG A 383 29.45 -8.80 -5.44
CA ARG A 383 29.79 -10.08 -4.81
C ARG A 383 28.69 -11.08 -5.08
N ILE A 384 29.08 -12.33 -5.28
CA ILE A 384 28.16 -13.47 -5.33
C ILE A 384 28.79 -14.60 -4.51
N GLU A 385 28.03 -15.15 -3.58
CA GLU A 385 28.46 -16.25 -2.73
C GLU A 385 27.55 -17.45 -2.91
N SER A 386 28.18 -18.60 -3.05
CA SER A 386 27.55 -19.91 -3.17
C SER A 386 28.21 -20.86 -2.19
N ARG A 387 27.45 -21.82 -1.68
CA ARG A 387 27.96 -22.90 -0.83
C ARG A 387 28.79 -23.88 -1.66
N GLU A 388 29.57 -24.72 -0.98
CA GLU A 388 30.39 -25.77 -1.62
C GLU A 388 29.58 -26.74 -2.49
N ASP A 389 28.30 -26.95 -2.17
CA ASP A 389 27.38 -27.80 -2.94
C ASP A 389 26.80 -27.12 -4.20
N GLY A 390 27.21 -25.87 -4.46
CA GLY A 390 26.74 -25.02 -5.54
C GLY A 390 25.51 -24.17 -5.20
N ALA A 391 24.96 -24.25 -3.99
CA ALA A 391 23.75 -23.51 -3.62
C ALA A 391 23.99 -21.99 -3.51
N PHE A 392 23.21 -21.20 -4.24
CA PHE A 392 23.18 -19.74 -4.08
C PHE A 392 22.92 -19.35 -2.62
N THR A 393 23.73 -18.42 -2.09
CA THR A 393 23.58 -17.91 -0.73
C THR A 393 23.16 -16.44 -0.74
N ARG A 394 23.94 -15.59 -1.42
CA ARG A 394 23.71 -14.15 -1.46
C ARG A 394 24.44 -13.47 -2.61
N ALA A 395 23.92 -12.33 -3.03
CA ALA A 395 24.52 -11.45 -4.04
C ALA A 395 24.39 -9.98 -3.64
N LEU A 396 25.32 -9.15 -4.07
CA LEU A 396 25.40 -7.73 -3.77
C LEU A 396 25.89 -6.95 -4.98
N PHE A 397 25.37 -5.74 -5.16
CA PHE A 397 25.94 -4.75 -6.05
C PHE A 397 25.94 -3.36 -5.41
N ILE A 398 27.06 -2.65 -5.55
CA ILE A 398 27.27 -1.27 -5.12
C ILE A 398 27.85 -0.48 -6.31
N PRO A 399 27.05 0.35 -6.99
CA PRO A 399 27.51 1.14 -8.12
C PRO A 399 28.56 2.19 -7.72
N ASN A 400 29.59 2.37 -8.55
CA ASN A 400 30.58 3.43 -8.32
C ASN A 400 29.93 4.83 -8.39
N ALA A 401 28.99 5.04 -9.32
CA ALA A 401 28.31 6.33 -9.48
C ALA A 401 27.65 6.76 -8.16
N THR A 402 26.92 5.85 -7.51
CA THR A 402 26.25 6.11 -6.24
C THR A 402 27.22 6.22 -5.06
N LEU A 403 28.34 5.49 -5.06
CA LEU A 403 29.40 5.71 -4.06
C LEU A 403 29.99 7.12 -4.14
N ASN A 404 30.15 7.68 -5.34
CA ASN A 404 30.64 9.06 -5.44
C ASN A 404 29.58 10.06 -4.97
N ALA A 405 28.30 9.79 -5.22
CA ALA A 405 27.19 10.58 -4.70
C ALA A 405 27.18 10.64 -3.15
N VAL A 406 27.45 9.53 -2.47
CA VAL A 406 27.47 9.46 -0.99
C VAL A 406 28.37 10.51 -0.35
N LYS A 407 29.50 10.86 -0.99
CA LYS A 407 30.45 11.86 -0.46
C LYS A 407 29.91 13.28 -0.40
N HIS A 408 28.87 13.56 -1.18
CA HIS A 408 28.22 14.87 -1.32
C HIS A 408 26.83 14.90 -0.66
N CYS A 409 26.45 13.80 -0.02
CA CYS A 409 25.17 13.65 0.67
C CYS A 409 25.31 13.91 2.18
N ARG A 410 24.17 14.06 2.85
CA ARG A 410 24.07 14.17 4.30
C ARG A 410 24.66 12.91 4.96
N LYS A 411 25.22 13.05 6.17
CA LYS A 411 25.76 11.92 6.96
C LYS A 411 24.67 11.02 7.56
N ILE A 412 23.74 10.56 6.73
CA ILE A 412 22.70 9.58 7.06
C ILE A 412 22.97 8.28 6.28
N LEU A 413 22.95 7.17 7.01
CA LEU A 413 22.95 5.83 6.46
C LEU A 413 21.60 5.16 6.77
N SER A 414 20.72 5.09 5.78
CA SER A 414 19.52 4.27 5.88
C SER A 414 19.83 2.81 5.54
N LEU A 415 19.35 1.89 6.39
CA LEU A 415 19.41 0.45 6.20
C LEU A 415 18.00 -0.13 6.26
N ASP A 416 17.59 -0.81 5.20
CA ASP A 416 16.25 -1.36 5.11
C ASP A 416 16.23 -2.71 4.40
N HIS A 417 15.20 -3.50 4.68
CA HIS A 417 14.82 -4.56 3.76
C HIS A 417 13.80 -4.03 2.75
N ILE A 418 13.52 -4.79 1.71
CA ILE A 418 12.40 -4.50 0.81
C ILE A 418 11.38 -5.63 0.92
N THR A 419 10.17 -5.30 1.39
CA THR A 419 9.03 -6.21 1.56
C THR A 419 7.77 -5.60 0.94
N HIS A 420 6.94 -6.44 0.32
CA HIS A 420 5.63 -6.05 -0.27
C HIS A 420 4.46 -6.86 0.33
N TYR A 421 4.64 -7.46 1.50
CA TYR A 421 3.67 -8.42 2.04
C TYR A 421 2.33 -7.78 2.44
N GLU A 422 2.31 -6.50 2.82
CA GLU A 422 1.11 -5.89 3.42
C GLU A 422 0.10 -5.33 2.40
N ASP A 423 0.52 -5.06 1.16
CA ASP A 423 -0.32 -4.45 0.11
C ASP A 423 -0.70 -5.41 -1.03
N MET A 424 -0.58 -6.72 -0.82
CA MET A 424 -1.01 -7.68 -1.84
C MET A 424 -2.49 -7.44 -2.16
N PRO A 425 -2.83 -7.01 -3.40
CA PRO A 425 -4.20 -6.67 -3.72
C PRO A 425 -5.07 -7.92 -3.54
N ASP A 426 -6.30 -7.71 -3.07
CA ASP A 426 -7.30 -8.77 -3.04
C ASP A 426 -7.33 -9.43 -4.42
N THR A 427 -6.83 -10.65 -4.51
CA THR A 427 -6.84 -11.34 -5.80
C THR A 427 -8.29 -11.70 -6.13
N PRO A 428 -8.68 -11.85 -7.41
CA PRO A 428 -9.99 -12.37 -7.80
C PRO A 428 -10.28 -13.77 -7.23
N PHE A 429 -9.28 -14.39 -6.59
CA PHE A 429 -9.31 -15.73 -6.03
C PHE A 429 -9.29 -15.74 -4.49
N GLY A 430 -9.32 -14.57 -3.83
CA GLY A 430 -9.37 -14.41 -2.37
C GLY A 430 -8.14 -13.74 -1.77
N LYS A 431 -8.20 -13.44 -0.45
CA LYS A 431 -7.03 -13.04 0.32
C LYS A 431 -6.05 -14.19 0.38
N LEU A 432 -4.79 -13.89 0.10
CA LEU A 432 -3.71 -14.85 0.13
C LEU A 432 -3.40 -15.13 1.60
N GLU A 433 -3.94 -16.20 2.17
CA GLU A 433 -3.61 -16.62 3.54
C GLU A 433 -2.15 -17.13 3.61
N ASP A 434 -1.48 -16.82 4.73
CA ASP A 434 -0.04 -17.01 5.00
C ASP A 434 0.40 -18.48 5.12
N GLU A 435 -0.53 -19.43 5.27
CA GLU A 435 -0.17 -20.75 5.80
C GLU A 435 0.40 -21.74 4.77
N ASP A 436 0.22 -21.53 3.45
CA ASP A 436 0.66 -22.47 2.39
C ASP A 436 1.24 -21.75 1.16
N ASN A 437 2.06 -20.71 1.33
CA ASN A 437 2.90 -20.27 0.22
C ASN A 437 4.04 -21.31 0.09
N ASP A 438 3.99 -22.13 -0.96
CA ASP A 438 5.11 -22.98 -1.42
C ASP A 438 6.28 -22.10 -1.92
N ASP A 439 6.76 -21.23 -1.04
CA ASP A 439 7.79 -20.17 -1.17
C ASP A 439 9.18 -20.77 -0.96
N ILE A 440 9.54 -21.71 -1.82
CA ILE A 440 10.86 -22.34 -1.78
C ILE A 440 11.97 -21.34 -2.15
N ILE A 441 11.64 -20.17 -2.72
CA ILE A 441 12.61 -19.08 -2.96
C ILE A 441 11.99 -17.75 -2.55
N CYS A 442 12.11 -17.45 -1.26
CA CYS A 442 11.93 -16.10 -0.73
C CYS A 442 13.23 -15.66 -0.04
N GLY A 443 14.24 -15.29 -0.84
CA GLY A 443 15.31 -14.44 -0.34
C GLY A 443 14.79 -13.04 -0.01
N VAL A 444 15.55 -12.26 0.74
CA VAL A 444 15.21 -10.89 1.17
C VAL A 444 16.15 -9.91 0.47
N TYR A 445 15.61 -8.80 -0.04
CA TYR A 445 16.45 -7.70 -0.51
C TYR A 445 16.80 -6.79 0.65
N LEU A 446 18.10 -6.51 0.80
CA LEU A 446 18.61 -5.49 1.70
C LEU A 446 19.06 -4.30 0.86
N LYS A 447 18.77 -3.09 1.31
CA LYS A 447 19.20 -1.85 0.65
C LYS A 447 19.91 -0.92 1.63
N ALA A 448 20.82 -0.12 1.08
CA ALA A 448 21.38 1.03 1.77
C ALA A 448 21.10 2.30 0.96
N ALA A 449 20.71 3.36 1.65
CA ALA A 449 20.40 4.66 1.05
C ALA A 449 20.93 5.82 1.89
N THR A 450 21.07 6.98 1.24
CA THR A 450 21.38 8.26 1.87
C THR A 450 20.53 9.36 1.24
N LYS A 451 20.67 10.60 1.69
CA LYS A 451 19.88 11.75 1.20
C LYS A 451 20.80 12.92 0.86
N GLY A 452 20.61 13.51 -0.32
CA GLY A 452 21.30 14.74 -0.72
C GLY A 452 20.80 15.95 0.07
N PHE A 453 21.51 17.07 -0.06
CA PHE A 453 21.10 18.33 0.58
C PHE A 453 19.81 18.92 -0.01
N ASN A 454 19.48 18.57 -1.27
CA ASN A 454 18.20 18.87 -1.93
C ASN A 454 17.10 17.84 -1.60
N ASP A 455 17.29 17.03 -0.55
CA ASP A 455 16.32 16.02 -0.08
C ASP A 455 16.04 14.86 -1.05
N ASP A 456 16.88 14.74 -2.07
CA ASP A 456 16.89 13.63 -3.00
C ASP A 456 17.46 12.36 -2.36
N VAL A 457 16.68 11.29 -2.32
CA VAL A 457 17.17 10.00 -1.82
C VAL A 457 18.09 9.34 -2.84
N VAL A 458 19.19 8.74 -2.38
CA VAL A 458 20.15 7.98 -3.19
C VAL A 458 20.27 6.56 -2.61
N THR A 459 19.60 5.57 -3.21
CA THR A 459 19.91 4.15 -2.91
C THR A 459 21.22 3.79 -3.57
N PHE A 460 22.22 3.43 -2.77
CA PHE A 460 23.58 3.22 -3.26
C PHE A 460 24.05 1.77 -3.17
N ALA A 461 23.30 0.87 -2.52
CA ALA A 461 23.61 -0.54 -2.49
C ALA A 461 22.33 -1.40 -2.46
N LEU A 462 22.38 -2.55 -3.13
CA LEU A 462 21.33 -3.56 -3.12
C LEU A 462 21.95 -4.95 -2.97
N ALA A 463 21.43 -5.74 -2.02
CA ALA A 463 21.79 -7.12 -1.82
C ALA A 463 20.56 -8.03 -1.86
N LEU A 464 20.73 -9.23 -2.40
CA LEU A 464 19.80 -10.34 -2.23
C LEU A 464 20.45 -11.36 -1.28
N VAL A 465 19.77 -11.68 -0.18
CA VAL A 465 20.23 -12.66 0.82
C VAL A 465 19.20 -13.75 1.01
N SER A 466 19.62 -14.90 1.53
CA SER A 466 18.71 -16.02 1.83
C SER A 466 17.64 -15.67 2.85
N GLU A 467 17.99 -14.88 3.87
CA GLU A 467 17.11 -14.45 4.95
C GLU A 467 17.65 -13.19 5.63
N GLU A 468 16.77 -12.44 6.28
CA GLU A 468 17.16 -11.30 7.11
C GLU A 468 17.63 -11.80 8.49
N ASN A 469 18.94 -11.87 8.67
CA ASN A 469 19.58 -12.29 9.91
C ASN A 469 20.87 -11.48 10.17
N GLN A 470 21.47 -11.66 11.34
CA GLN A 470 22.68 -10.92 11.73
C GLN A 470 23.85 -11.17 10.76
N ALA A 471 24.14 -12.43 10.41
CA ALA A 471 25.28 -12.77 9.57
C ALA A 471 25.22 -12.16 8.16
N ASN A 472 24.01 -12.04 7.60
CA ASN A 472 23.77 -11.41 6.30
C ASN A 472 23.86 -9.89 6.38
N TRP A 473 23.39 -9.28 7.48
CA TRP A 473 23.59 -7.86 7.73
C TRP A 473 25.06 -7.51 7.98
N GLU A 474 25.79 -8.29 8.78
CA GLU A 474 27.23 -8.07 9.03
C GLU A 474 28.02 -8.16 7.73
N TRP A 475 27.70 -9.14 6.87
CA TRP A 475 28.32 -9.24 5.55
C TRP A 475 28.02 -8.03 4.65
N PHE A 476 26.77 -7.57 4.63
CA PHE A 476 26.37 -6.40 3.86
C PHE A 476 27.09 -5.14 4.35
N LEU A 477 27.11 -4.90 5.67
CA LEU A 477 27.79 -3.74 6.28
C LEU A 477 29.31 -3.79 6.10
N THR A 478 29.91 -4.97 6.22
CA THR A 478 31.35 -5.15 5.96
C THR A 478 31.67 -4.84 4.49
N ALA A 479 30.77 -5.19 3.56
CA ALA A 479 30.93 -4.80 2.17
C ALA A 479 30.85 -3.28 1.98
N LEU A 480 29.91 -2.60 2.65
CA LEU A 480 29.84 -1.13 2.64
C LEU A 480 31.12 -0.49 3.20
N GLN A 481 31.63 -0.97 4.33
CA GLN A 481 32.89 -0.49 4.91
C GLN A 481 34.09 -0.70 3.97
N SER A 482 34.14 -1.85 3.29
CA SER A 482 35.24 -2.17 2.37
C SER A 482 35.34 -1.24 1.16
N THR A 483 34.28 -0.46 0.86
CA THR A 483 34.33 0.56 -0.18
C THR A 483 35.21 1.76 0.20
N GLN A 484 35.48 1.95 1.49
CA GLN A 484 36.28 3.06 2.05
C GLN A 484 35.82 4.45 1.55
N VAL A 485 34.54 4.57 1.19
CA VAL A 485 33.98 5.81 0.65
C VAL A 485 33.71 6.85 1.73
N ALA A 486 33.42 6.37 2.94
CA ALA A 486 33.04 7.14 4.11
C ALA A 486 33.35 6.31 5.37
N ASP A 487 33.62 6.99 6.49
CA ASP A 487 33.58 6.34 7.80
C ASP A 487 32.15 6.31 8.31
N TRP A 488 31.48 5.18 8.11
CA TRP A 488 30.09 4.97 8.52
C TRP A 488 29.87 5.07 10.04
N ASN A 489 30.93 5.04 10.85
CA ASN A 489 30.84 5.35 12.28
C ASN A 489 30.51 6.82 12.57
N GLU A 490 30.75 7.71 11.62
CA GLU A 490 30.38 9.12 11.73
C GLU A 490 28.94 9.42 11.31
N TYR A 491 28.20 8.40 10.86
CA TYR A 491 26.87 8.57 10.29
C TYR A 491 25.78 8.31 11.33
N THR A 492 24.67 9.01 11.17
CA THR A 492 23.40 8.62 11.79
C THR A 492 22.84 7.44 10.99
N VAL A 493 22.80 6.26 11.61
CA VAL A 493 22.29 5.04 10.99
C VAL A 493 20.81 4.91 11.32
N ILE A 494 19.95 4.95 10.31
CA ILE A 494 18.49 4.77 10.48
C ILE A 494 18.11 3.37 10.00
N GLY A 495 17.66 2.53 10.91
CA GLY A 495 17.36 1.13 10.58
C GLY A 495 16.50 0.44 11.63
N GLY A 496 15.94 -0.71 11.25
CA GLY A 496 15.21 -1.58 12.18
C GLY A 496 16.09 -2.14 13.30
N ARG A 497 15.46 -2.74 14.31
CA ARG A 497 16.14 -3.35 15.46
C ARG A 497 16.02 -4.87 15.57
N THR A 498 15.13 -5.46 14.78
CA THR A 498 14.87 -6.90 14.79
C THR A 498 15.65 -7.61 13.70
N ARG A 499 15.50 -8.94 13.62
CA ARG A 499 16.07 -9.79 12.54
C ARG A 499 17.59 -9.63 12.37
N GLY A 500 18.29 -9.36 13.47
CA GLY A 500 19.75 -9.29 13.52
C GLY A 500 20.38 -7.97 13.05
N LEU A 501 19.60 -6.98 12.56
CA LEU A 501 20.14 -5.72 12.06
C LEU A 501 20.84 -4.90 13.17
N GLN A 502 20.21 -4.70 14.33
CA GLN A 502 20.83 -3.96 15.44
C GLN A 502 22.14 -4.61 15.91
N ALA A 503 22.14 -5.95 16.04
CA ALA A 503 23.34 -6.68 16.43
C ALA A 503 24.47 -6.52 15.40
N ALA A 504 24.14 -6.56 14.11
CA ALA A 504 25.10 -6.33 13.03
C ALA A 504 25.65 -4.90 13.02
N ILE A 505 24.80 -3.88 13.26
CA ILE A 505 25.25 -2.49 13.37
C ILE A 505 26.23 -2.36 14.54
N TYR A 506 25.92 -2.87 15.73
CA TYR A 506 26.81 -2.75 16.89
C TYR A 506 28.11 -3.57 16.76
N SER A 507 28.08 -4.62 15.95
CA SER A 507 29.24 -5.46 15.64
C SER A 507 30.19 -4.79 14.64
N VAL A 508 29.64 -4.26 13.54
CA VAL A 508 30.42 -3.73 12.41
C VAL A 508 30.68 -2.22 12.52
N LEU A 509 29.71 -1.47 13.05
CA LEU A 509 29.69 0.00 13.17
C LEU A 509 29.48 0.42 14.65
N PRO A 510 30.37 0.03 15.58
CA PRO A 510 30.15 0.20 17.02
C PRO A 510 30.04 1.66 17.47
N GLN A 511 30.58 2.62 16.70
CA GLN A 511 30.57 4.05 17.04
C GLN A 511 29.49 4.84 16.28
N ALA A 512 28.75 4.18 15.38
CA ALA A 512 27.66 4.83 14.67
C ALA A 512 26.46 5.08 15.59
N SER A 513 25.80 6.22 15.40
CA SER A 513 24.60 6.55 16.16
C SER A 513 23.39 5.86 15.52
N HIS A 514 22.84 4.83 16.18
CA HIS A 514 21.71 4.06 15.65
C HIS A 514 20.37 4.68 16.08
N HIS A 515 19.69 5.30 15.11
CA HIS A 515 18.30 5.71 15.22
C HIS A 515 17.38 4.58 14.72
N PHE A 516 16.43 4.18 15.55
CA PHE A 516 15.48 3.14 15.21
C PHE A 516 14.46 3.67 14.20
N CYS A 517 14.29 2.93 13.12
CA CYS A 517 13.29 3.26 12.11
C CYS A 517 11.88 3.09 12.69
N MET A 518 11.16 4.19 12.91
CA MET A 518 9.84 4.19 13.54
C MET A 518 8.78 3.45 12.72
N ARG A 519 8.91 3.45 11.39
CA ARG A 519 8.09 2.61 10.51
C ARG A 519 8.23 1.13 10.88
N ARG A 520 9.46 0.63 11.04
CA ARG A 520 9.71 -0.77 11.40
C ARG A 520 9.29 -1.10 12.83
N VAL A 521 9.42 -0.16 13.77
CA VAL A 521 8.87 -0.31 15.13
C VAL A 521 7.34 -0.48 15.09
N VAL A 522 6.66 0.34 14.30
CA VAL A 522 5.20 0.28 14.17
C VAL A 522 4.75 -0.98 13.42
N GLU A 523 5.35 -1.26 12.26
CA GLU A 523 4.92 -2.35 11.37
C GLU A 523 5.35 -3.74 11.85
N ASP A 524 6.65 -3.93 12.08
CA ASP A 524 7.17 -5.26 12.41
C ASP A 524 6.96 -5.61 13.87
N GLU A 525 7.12 -4.64 14.77
CA GLU A 525 7.14 -4.91 16.20
C GLU A 525 5.76 -4.75 16.83
N LEU A 526 5.16 -3.56 16.74
CA LEU A 526 3.85 -3.29 17.33
C LEU A 526 2.73 -4.07 16.63
N MET A 527 2.60 -3.91 15.30
CA MET A 527 1.50 -4.54 14.54
C MET A 527 1.73 -6.03 14.32
N THR A 528 2.92 -6.44 13.85
CA THR A 528 3.15 -7.84 13.47
C THR A 528 3.52 -8.71 14.67
N ALA A 529 4.62 -8.41 15.38
CA ALA A 529 5.11 -9.27 16.46
C ALA A 529 4.23 -9.22 17.71
N LYS A 530 3.77 -8.02 18.10
CA LYS A 530 2.93 -7.81 19.30
C LYS A 530 1.44 -7.82 19.02
N LYS A 531 1.02 -7.81 17.75
CA LYS A 531 -0.39 -7.84 17.34
C LYS A 531 -1.22 -6.70 17.95
N ILE A 532 -0.60 -5.55 18.18
CA ILE A 532 -1.26 -4.35 18.72
C ILE A 532 -2.00 -3.66 17.57
N PRO A 533 -3.34 -3.50 17.66
CA PRO A 533 -4.11 -2.86 16.60
C PRO A 533 -3.71 -1.39 16.42
N MET A 534 -3.40 -1.01 15.18
CA MET A 534 -2.97 0.35 14.84
C MET A 534 -3.86 0.95 13.76
N THR A 535 -4.51 2.08 14.08
CA THR A 535 -5.20 2.91 13.08
C THR A 535 -4.22 3.93 12.51
N PRO A 536 -4.48 4.53 11.33
CA PRO A 536 -3.63 5.58 10.77
C PRO A 536 -3.36 6.73 11.76
N GLU A 537 -4.36 7.15 12.52
CA GLU A 537 -4.24 8.24 13.51
C GLU A 537 -3.32 7.85 14.67
N LYS A 538 -3.36 6.57 15.07
CA LYS A 538 -2.46 6.02 16.11
C LYS A 538 -1.03 5.91 15.59
N LYS A 539 -0.83 5.49 14.33
CA LYS A 539 0.49 5.50 13.68
C LYS A 539 1.04 6.94 13.68
N GLN A 540 0.25 7.90 13.23
CA GLN A 540 0.63 9.31 13.20
C GLN A 540 0.99 9.84 14.59
N SER A 541 0.20 9.51 15.62
CA SER A 541 0.50 9.92 17.01
C SER A 541 1.84 9.38 17.52
N ILE A 542 2.26 8.18 17.08
CA ILE A 542 3.57 7.61 17.41
C ILE A 542 4.69 8.37 16.67
N PHE A 543 4.48 8.74 15.41
CA PHE A 543 5.45 9.55 14.67
C PHE A 543 5.56 10.98 15.24
N ASP A 544 4.45 11.59 15.64
CA ASP A 544 4.44 12.87 16.34
C ASP A 544 5.21 12.80 17.67
N LEU A 545 5.05 11.70 18.40
CA LEU A 545 5.80 11.43 19.63
C LEU A 545 7.30 11.27 19.36
N ALA A 546 7.69 10.57 18.29
CA ALA A 546 9.08 10.40 17.90
C ALA A 546 9.75 11.70 17.40
N ARG A 547 8.97 12.62 16.80
CA ARG A 547 9.43 13.95 16.37
C ARG A 547 9.50 15.01 17.48
N SER A 548 9.20 14.65 18.73
CA SER A 548 9.21 15.64 19.81
C SER A 548 10.54 16.37 19.92
N ASP A 549 10.47 17.69 20.02
CA ASP A 549 11.62 18.60 20.06
C ASP A 549 12.03 18.94 21.51
N SER A 550 11.32 18.38 22.50
CA SER A 550 11.64 18.49 23.92
C SER A 550 11.01 17.37 24.76
N GLU A 551 11.53 17.15 25.96
CA GLU A 551 10.94 16.22 26.93
C GLU A 551 9.50 16.62 27.31
N THR A 552 9.24 17.91 27.49
CA THR A 552 7.89 18.43 27.82
C THR A 552 6.88 18.07 26.74
N GLU A 553 7.24 18.27 25.47
CA GLU A 553 6.40 17.88 24.35
C GLU A 553 6.17 16.37 24.32
N TYR A 554 7.24 15.58 24.45
CA TYR A 554 7.16 14.13 24.47
C TYR A 554 6.19 13.63 25.55
N ASP A 555 6.30 14.16 26.77
CA ASP A 555 5.44 13.76 27.88
C ASP A 555 3.97 14.12 27.65
N MET A 556 3.69 15.26 27.01
CA MET A 556 2.32 15.64 26.63
C MET A 556 1.75 14.67 25.59
N LEU A 557 2.49 14.38 24.53
CA LEU A 557 2.08 13.47 23.45
C LEU A 557 1.96 12.03 23.96
N ARG A 558 2.88 11.58 24.81
CA ARG A 558 2.85 10.26 25.45
C ARG A 558 1.59 10.11 26.31
N LYS A 559 1.24 11.12 27.12
CA LYS A 559 0.01 11.11 27.93
C LYS A 559 -1.24 11.06 27.04
N ALA A 560 -1.24 11.74 25.89
CA ALA A 560 -2.33 11.69 24.93
C ALA A 560 -2.46 10.30 24.28
N LEU A 561 -1.34 9.71 23.85
CA LEU A 561 -1.30 8.37 23.26
C LEU A 561 -1.71 7.29 24.27
N LEU A 562 -1.30 7.42 25.54
CA LEU A 562 -1.65 6.49 26.62
C LEU A 562 -3.17 6.34 26.78
N ARG A 563 -3.93 7.43 26.60
CA ARG A 563 -5.40 7.42 26.68
C ARG A 563 -6.07 6.64 25.54
N THR A 564 -5.38 6.44 24.42
CA THR A 564 -5.95 5.84 23.20
C THR A 564 -5.34 4.48 22.86
N ASN A 565 -4.11 4.22 23.32
CA ASN A 565 -3.37 2.99 23.05
C ASN A 565 -2.30 2.72 24.12
N GLU A 566 -2.75 2.29 25.31
CA GLU A 566 -1.86 1.93 26.41
C GLU A 566 -0.85 0.84 26.05
N ALA A 567 -1.27 -0.20 25.31
CA ALA A 567 -0.37 -1.28 24.90
C ALA A 567 0.82 -0.80 24.05
N ALA A 568 0.59 0.17 23.16
CA ALA A 568 1.67 0.77 22.37
C ALA A 568 2.62 1.58 23.26
N VAL A 569 2.10 2.40 24.18
CA VAL A 569 2.93 3.20 25.10
C VAL A 569 3.78 2.31 26.01
N THR A 570 3.18 1.27 26.60
CA THR A 570 3.91 0.31 27.44
C THR A 570 5.07 -0.35 26.69
N TYR A 571 4.87 -0.69 25.41
CA TYR A 571 5.94 -1.21 24.58
C TYR A 571 7.02 -0.15 24.29
N LEU A 572 6.62 1.07 23.91
CA LEU A 572 7.55 2.17 23.60
C LEU A 572 8.36 2.62 24.82
N ASP A 573 7.79 2.58 26.02
CA ASP A 573 8.49 2.88 27.28
C ASP A 573 9.59 1.85 27.60
N GLY A 574 9.48 0.63 27.07
CA GLY A 574 10.53 -0.38 27.15
C GLY A 574 11.74 -0.08 26.25
N LEU A 575 11.62 0.90 25.33
CA LEU A 575 12.68 1.28 24.42
C LEU A 575 13.44 2.50 24.95
N LYS A 576 14.76 2.50 24.78
CA LYS A 576 15.58 3.67 25.11
C LYS A 576 15.23 4.85 24.19
N ARG A 577 14.74 5.94 24.77
CA ARG A 577 14.32 7.15 24.03
C ARG A 577 15.42 7.73 23.15
N GLU A 578 16.67 7.66 23.61
CA GLU A 578 17.86 8.18 22.90
C GLU A 578 18.04 7.60 21.50
N ASN A 579 17.47 6.44 21.19
CA ASN A 579 17.55 5.85 19.84
C ASN A 579 16.27 6.04 19.01
N TRP A 580 15.26 6.65 19.62
CA TRP A 580 13.86 6.78 19.21
C TRP A 580 13.29 8.10 18.75
N VAL A 581 13.68 9.09 19.55
CA VAL A 581 12.98 10.33 19.77
C VAL A 581 13.99 11.42 19.51
N LYS A 582 13.64 12.33 18.61
CA LYS A 582 14.56 13.33 18.05
C LYS A 582 15.35 14.08 19.13
N TYR A 583 14.70 14.75 20.09
CA TYR A 583 15.41 15.52 21.11
C TYR A 583 16.40 14.66 21.92
N ALA A 584 15.98 13.47 22.35
CA ALA A 584 16.80 12.57 23.16
C ALA A 584 17.97 12.01 22.36
N PHE A 585 17.79 11.79 21.05
CA PHE A 585 18.85 11.35 20.15
C PHE A 585 19.90 12.45 19.97
N LEU A 586 19.47 13.69 19.73
CA LEU A 586 20.36 14.84 19.54
C LEU A 586 21.16 15.14 20.81
N GLU A 587 20.53 15.06 21.99
CA GLU A 587 21.21 15.23 23.28
C GLU A 587 22.24 14.12 23.56
N LYS A 588 21.93 12.88 23.17
CA LYS A 588 22.82 11.73 23.46
C LYS A 588 24.01 11.64 22.52
N PHE A 589 23.75 11.83 21.23
CA PHE A 589 24.70 11.49 20.17
C PHE A 589 25.31 12.72 19.51
N HIS A 590 24.70 13.91 19.66
CA HIS A 590 25.13 15.14 19.00
C HIS A 590 25.34 14.96 17.49
N ARG A 591 24.47 14.16 16.85
CA ARG A 591 24.48 13.91 15.41
C ARG A 591 23.13 14.28 14.80
N PRO A 592 23.13 14.93 13.62
CA PRO A 592 21.89 15.27 12.93
C PRO A 592 21.13 14.01 12.51
N THR A 593 19.82 14.04 12.71
CA THR A 593 18.87 13.11 12.10
C THR A 593 18.29 13.68 10.81
N PHE A 594 18.44 14.99 10.57
CA PHE A 594 17.80 15.73 9.49
C PHE A 594 16.29 15.51 9.46
N ASN A 595 15.67 15.36 10.65
CA ASN A 595 14.25 15.09 10.85
C ASN A 595 13.76 13.78 10.18
N GLU A 596 14.68 12.87 9.88
CA GLU A 596 14.38 11.53 9.37
C GLU A 596 14.11 10.56 10.52
N LEU A 597 12.95 9.92 10.53
CA LEU A 597 12.62 8.87 11.52
C LEU A 597 12.48 7.48 10.90
N THR A 598 12.61 7.36 9.58
CA THR A 598 12.42 6.08 8.89
C THR A 598 13.57 5.76 7.95
N SER A 599 13.84 4.47 7.80
CA SER A 599 14.77 3.96 6.78
C SER A 599 14.19 4.09 5.36
N ASP A 600 12.89 4.35 5.21
CA ASP A 600 12.36 4.81 3.93
C ASP A 600 12.43 6.34 3.87
N LEU A 601 13.62 6.86 3.54
CA LEU A 601 13.94 8.30 3.47
C LEU A 601 13.03 9.14 2.53
N ALA A 602 12.09 8.47 1.87
CA ALA A 602 11.09 9.06 0.99
C ALA A 602 9.73 9.29 1.68
N MET A 603 9.52 8.71 2.86
CA MET A 603 8.30 8.85 3.63
C MET A 603 8.22 10.24 4.26
N ALA A 604 7.28 11.06 3.78
CA ALA A 604 6.93 12.31 4.48
C ALA A 604 6.19 11.98 5.78
N LEU A 605 6.72 12.44 6.92
CA LEU A 605 6.13 12.21 8.23
C LEU A 605 5.33 13.42 8.69
N GLY A 606 4.08 13.49 8.23
CA GLY A 606 3.10 14.50 8.67
C GLY A 606 3.22 15.84 7.96
N SER A 607 2.22 16.68 8.20
CA SER A 607 2.20 18.08 7.76
C SER A 607 2.81 18.94 8.86
N ASP A 608 4.13 19.11 8.85
CA ASP A 608 4.68 20.30 9.48
C ASP A 608 4.26 21.49 8.61
N GLU A 609 3.36 22.34 9.12
CA GLU A 609 2.86 23.52 8.41
C GLU A 609 3.98 24.55 8.16
N LEU A 610 5.09 24.47 8.90
CA LEU A 610 6.22 25.41 8.82
C LEU A 610 7.38 24.89 7.98
N LEU A 611 7.62 23.58 7.96
CA LEU A 611 8.63 22.92 7.12
C LEU A 611 8.08 21.61 6.53
N PRO A 612 7.31 21.66 5.43
CA PRO A 612 6.79 20.46 4.81
C PRO A 612 7.91 19.49 4.46
N GLN A 613 7.91 18.28 5.04
CA GLN A 613 8.76 17.22 4.53
C GLN A 613 8.22 16.82 3.16
N HIS A 614 9.05 16.97 2.11
CA HIS A 614 8.63 16.61 0.77
C HIS A 614 8.59 15.08 0.64
N ALA A 615 7.42 14.55 0.28
CA ALA A 615 7.29 13.15 -0.08
C ALA A 615 8.05 12.94 -1.39
N SER A 616 9.19 12.24 -1.33
CA SER A 616 9.78 11.68 -2.55
C SER A 616 9.16 10.32 -2.83
N ALA A 617 9.24 9.85 -4.08
CA ALA A 617 8.72 8.54 -4.42
C ALA A 617 9.55 7.46 -3.71
N SER A 618 8.90 6.60 -2.91
CA SER A 618 9.60 5.51 -2.21
C SER A 618 10.41 4.68 -3.19
N HIS A 619 11.68 4.44 -2.86
CA HIS A 619 12.58 3.61 -3.69
C HIS A 619 12.14 2.14 -3.76
N ILE A 620 11.17 1.73 -2.93
CA ILE A 620 10.50 0.44 -3.03
C ILE A 620 9.71 0.35 -4.36
N SER A 621 9.13 1.47 -4.83
CA SER A 621 8.39 1.54 -6.10
C SER A 621 9.25 1.32 -7.35
N TRP A 622 10.58 1.43 -7.25
CA TRP A 622 11.52 1.22 -8.38
C TRP A 622 11.38 -0.16 -9.01
N PHE A 623 10.93 -1.12 -8.23
CA PHE A 623 10.84 -2.51 -8.63
C PHE A 623 9.43 -2.92 -9.10
N GLY A 624 8.51 -1.95 -9.24
CA GLY A 624 7.18 -2.12 -9.82
C GLY A 624 6.05 -2.30 -8.80
N GLU A 625 4.83 -2.50 -9.33
CA GLU A 625 3.63 -2.81 -8.54
C GLU A 625 3.52 -4.30 -8.19
N ASP A 626 4.30 -5.15 -8.86
CA ASP A 626 4.44 -6.55 -8.51
C ASP A 626 5.29 -6.65 -7.23
N PRO A 627 4.92 -7.49 -6.26
CA PRO A 627 5.80 -7.75 -5.12
C PRO A 627 7.13 -8.23 -5.66
N ILE A 628 8.21 -7.58 -5.20
CA ILE A 628 9.58 -7.91 -5.60
C ILE A 628 9.87 -9.34 -5.15
N GLY A 629 9.56 -10.29 -6.03
CA GLY A 629 9.86 -11.67 -5.78
C GLY A 629 11.36 -11.85 -5.93
N SER A 630 12.05 -12.20 -4.85
CA SER A 630 13.42 -12.75 -4.89
C SER A 630 13.54 -14.00 -5.77
N SER A 631 12.42 -14.54 -6.24
CA SER A 631 12.33 -15.51 -7.33
C SER A 631 12.87 -15.01 -8.70
N HIS A 632 12.96 -13.70 -8.96
CA HIS A 632 13.50 -13.17 -10.23
C HIS A 632 14.59 -12.11 -10.01
N PRO A 633 15.75 -12.48 -9.44
CA PRO A 633 16.81 -11.55 -9.09
C PRO A 633 17.36 -10.73 -10.26
N LEU A 634 17.48 -11.35 -11.44
CA LEU A 634 17.99 -10.68 -12.62
C LEU A 634 17.16 -9.43 -12.98
N TYR A 635 15.83 -9.55 -12.88
CA TYR A 635 14.91 -8.45 -13.14
C TYR A 635 15.03 -7.37 -12.06
N ALA A 636 15.06 -7.74 -10.79
CA ALA A 636 15.16 -6.77 -9.68
C ALA A 636 16.45 -5.94 -9.76
N PHE A 637 17.60 -6.58 -10.00
CA PHE A 637 18.87 -5.86 -10.19
C PHE A 637 18.85 -5.00 -11.46
N ASN A 638 18.24 -5.45 -12.56
CA ASN A 638 18.09 -4.63 -13.76
C ASN A 638 17.23 -3.38 -13.49
N GLN A 639 16.10 -3.49 -12.80
CA GLN A 639 15.27 -2.35 -12.42
C GLN A 639 16.04 -1.36 -11.54
N PHE A 640 16.79 -1.86 -10.56
CA PHE A 640 17.67 -1.03 -9.74
C PHE A 640 18.68 -0.24 -10.58
N PHE A 641 19.33 -0.89 -11.55
CA PHE A 641 20.30 -0.26 -12.45
C PHE A 641 19.66 0.78 -13.38
N MET A 642 18.51 0.47 -13.98
CA MET A 642 17.78 1.42 -14.82
C MET A 642 17.37 2.66 -14.03
N LYS A 643 16.85 2.49 -12.82
CA LYS A 643 16.40 3.60 -11.96
C LYS A 643 17.55 4.49 -11.48
N ILE A 644 18.72 3.92 -11.19
CA ILE A 644 19.91 4.74 -10.92
C ILE A 644 20.26 5.61 -12.13
N ALA A 645 20.27 5.03 -13.34
CA ALA A 645 20.61 5.77 -14.56
C ALA A 645 19.63 6.90 -14.86
N GLU A 646 18.33 6.61 -14.77
CA GLU A 646 17.23 7.56 -14.94
C GLU A 646 17.36 8.72 -13.94
N ASN A 647 17.37 8.42 -12.64
CA ASN A 647 17.39 9.44 -11.60
C ASN A 647 18.66 10.31 -11.65
N PHE A 648 19.83 9.71 -11.89
CA PHE A 648 21.07 10.48 -12.03
C PHE A 648 21.04 11.38 -13.26
N HIS A 649 20.39 10.95 -14.35
CA HIS A 649 20.23 11.78 -15.53
C HIS A 649 19.26 12.94 -15.26
N GLU A 650 18.08 12.64 -14.75
CA GLU A 650 17.03 13.63 -14.47
C GLU A 650 17.55 14.72 -13.52
N ARG A 651 18.09 14.34 -12.37
CA ARG A 651 18.61 15.29 -11.37
C ARG A 651 19.74 16.16 -11.90
N ARG A 652 20.63 15.62 -12.74
CA ARG A 652 21.65 16.44 -13.42
C ARG A 652 21.02 17.47 -14.33
N GLN A 653 20.01 17.11 -15.12
CA GLN A 653 19.38 18.05 -16.06
C GLN A 653 18.61 19.17 -15.33
N GLU A 654 17.91 18.84 -14.25
CA GLU A 654 17.11 19.78 -13.46
C GLU A 654 17.93 20.97 -12.92
N ILE A 655 19.19 20.72 -12.52
CA ILE A 655 20.04 21.73 -11.90
C ILE A 655 21.16 22.26 -12.81
N LYS A 656 21.34 21.70 -14.01
CA LYS A 656 22.48 22.00 -14.91
C LYS A 656 22.61 23.49 -15.27
N LEU A 657 21.49 24.18 -15.41
CA LEU A 657 21.46 25.58 -15.84
C LEU A 657 21.48 26.58 -14.67
N ARG A 658 21.45 26.08 -13.42
CA ARG A 658 21.47 26.94 -12.23
C ARG A 658 22.90 27.37 -11.89
N PRO A 659 23.11 28.61 -11.40
CA PRO A 659 24.42 29.07 -10.94
C PRO A 659 24.99 28.19 -9.82
N ALA A 660 26.28 27.87 -9.91
CA ALA A 660 26.94 26.90 -9.03
C ALA A 660 26.93 27.28 -7.53
N HIS A 661 27.02 28.58 -7.24
CA HIS A 661 27.12 29.10 -5.87
C HIS A 661 25.76 29.30 -5.17
N GLU A 662 24.65 29.12 -5.89
CA GLU A 662 23.32 29.24 -5.30
C GLU A 662 22.98 28.02 -4.44
N LEU A 663 22.04 28.22 -3.52
CA LEU A 663 21.43 27.12 -2.77
C LEU A 663 20.70 26.15 -3.71
N VAL A 664 20.70 24.88 -3.33
CA VAL A 664 19.79 23.91 -3.95
C VAL A 664 18.33 24.34 -3.78
N PRO A 665 17.45 24.05 -4.75
CA PRO A 665 16.09 24.61 -4.78
C PRO A 665 15.31 24.43 -3.48
N LEU A 666 15.40 23.24 -2.87
CA LEU A 666 14.66 22.95 -1.64
C LEU A 666 15.21 23.71 -0.42
N ARG A 667 16.53 23.91 -0.35
CA ARG A 667 17.16 24.68 0.73
C ARG A 667 16.88 26.17 0.59
N ASP A 668 16.78 26.66 -0.65
CA ASP A 668 16.31 28.02 -0.90
C ASP A 668 14.86 28.20 -0.46
N GLU A 669 13.95 27.28 -0.85
CA GLU A 669 12.55 27.31 -0.40
C GLU A 669 12.44 27.25 1.14
N GLN A 670 13.19 26.34 1.76
CA GLN A 670 13.27 26.25 3.22
C GLN A 670 13.77 27.55 3.84
N LEU A 671 14.80 28.18 3.28
CA LEU A 671 15.32 29.45 3.78
C LEU A 671 14.26 30.56 3.70
N GLN A 672 13.51 30.66 2.60
CA GLN A 672 12.43 31.64 2.46
C GLN A 672 11.32 31.41 3.51
N GLN A 673 10.96 30.15 3.77
CA GLN A 673 9.99 29.80 4.82
C GLN A 673 10.49 30.22 6.21
N VAL A 674 11.75 29.94 6.53
CA VAL A 674 12.36 30.29 7.81
C VAL A 674 12.47 31.82 7.97
N LEU A 675 12.85 32.56 6.93
CA LEU A 675 12.87 34.02 6.90
C LEU A 675 11.48 34.63 7.12
N GLN A 676 10.43 34.04 6.53
CA GLN A 676 9.07 34.48 6.80
C GLN A 676 8.64 34.16 8.26
N GLY A 677 9.08 33.02 8.78
CA GLY A 677 8.85 32.60 10.16
C GLY A 677 9.56 33.49 11.19
N SER A 678 10.80 33.92 10.92
CA SER A 678 11.59 34.75 11.85
C SER A 678 10.88 36.06 12.20
N GLN A 679 10.15 36.65 11.25
CA GLN A 679 9.36 37.88 11.45
C GLN A 679 8.29 37.78 12.56
N ARG A 680 7.92 36.57 12.98
CA ARG A 680 6.97 36.32 14.07
C ARG A 680 7.67 35.90 15.36
N CYS A 681 8.96 36.14 15.49
CA CYS A 681 9.71 35.91 16.70
C CYS A 681 9.78 37.18 17.55
N GLU A 682 9.85 36.99 18.86
CA GLU A 682 10.30 38.01 19.80
C GLU A 682 11.61 37.57 20.44
N SER A 683 12.38 38.54 20.93
CA SER A 683 13.71 38.27 21.47
C SER A 683 14.05 39.16 22.66
N ILE A 684 14.90 38.63 23.53
CA ILE A 684 15.55 39.34 24.63
C ILE A 684 17.06 39.17 24.43
N PRO A 685 17.82 40.26 24.15
CA PRO A 685 19.27 40.19 24.07
C PRO A 685 19.85 39.85 25.44
N CYS A 686 20.81 38.93 25.46
CA CYS A 686 21.54 38.52 26.65
C CYS A 686 22.99 39.00 26.57
N ALA A 687 23.79 38.75 27.62
CA ALA A 687 25.22 39.07 27.59
C ALA A 687 25.96 38.17 26.59
N ASN A 688 27.07 38.70 26.02
CA ASN A 688 28.02 37.95 25.17
C ASN A 688 27.42 37.40 23.85
N GLY A 689 26.61 38.18 23.13
CA GLY A 689 26.10 37.76 21.80
C GLY A 689 25.05 36.64 21.84
N LEU A 690 24.54 36.31 23.04
CA LEU A 690 23.46 35.34 23.22
C LEU A 690 22.10 36.02 23.11
N TYR A 691 21.12 35.30 22.58
CA TYR A 691 19.74 35.76 22.46
C TYR A 691 18.79 34.74 23.06
N MET A 692 17.80 35.20 23.81
CA MET A 692 16.60 34.40 24.07
C MET A 692 15.57 34.76 23.03
N VAL A 693 15.13 33.81 22.20
CA VAL A 693 14.17 34.02 21.12
C VAL A 693 12.98 33.07 21.29
N ARG A 694 11.78 33.54 20.99
CA ARG A 694 10.55 32.73 21.03
C ARG A 694 9.70 33.01 19.80
N TYR A 695 9.19 31.96 19.17
CA TYR A 695 8.25 32.07 18.06
C TYR A 695 6.81 32.26 18.56
N LEU A 696 6.09 33.22 17.98
CA LEU A 696 4.71 33.57 18.36
C LEU A 696 3.65 33.07 17.36
N GLY A 697 4.07 32.46 16.26
CA GLY A 697 3.16 31.95 15.23
C GLY A 697 2.56 30.57 15.56
N PRO A 698 1.77 30.01 14.65
CA PRO A 698 1.20 28.68 14.80
C PRO A 698 2.31 27.63 14.75
N THR A 699 2.33 26.75 15.73
CA THR A 699 3.31 25.67 15.85
C THR A 699 2.67 24.31 15.63
N ARG A 700 3.51 23.31 15.37
CA ARG A 700 3.11 21.90 15.28
C ARG A 700 2.28 21.49 16.50
N LEU A 701 1.15 20.83 16.25
CA LEU A 701 0.20 20.35 17.26
C LEU A 701 -0.34 21.44 18.21
N LYS A 702 -0.22 22.73 17.81
CA LYS A 702 -0.61 23.90 18.61
C LYS A 702 0.09 23.98 19.97
N ILE A 703 1.31 23.46 20.06
CA ILE A 703 2.13 23.50 21.28
C ILE A 703 2.93 24.81 21.26
N PRO A 704 2.68 25.79 22.14
CA PRO A 704 3.38 27.06 22.11
C PRO A 704 4.90 26.88 22.17
N ASP A 705 5.63 27.65 21.37
CA ASP A 705 7.09 27.62 21.45
C ASP A 705 7.57 28.20 22.78
N SER A 706 8.60 27.59 23.35
CA SER A 706 9.27 28.07 24.55
C SER A 706 10.41 29.01 24.18
N TRP A 707 10.87 29.82 25.13
CA TRP A 707 12.10 30.60 24.94
C TRP A 707 13.29 29.70 24.60
N ARG A 708 13.99 30.02 23.53
CA ARG A 708 15.18 29.32 23.03
C ARG A 708 16.40 30.19 23.19
N HIS A 709 17.49 29.62 23.69
CA HIS A 709 18.77 30.30 23.68
C HIS A 709 19.42 30.08 22.32
N VAL A 710 19.88 31.18 21.72
CA VAL A 710 20.54 31.21 20.42
C VAL A 710 21.94 31.77 20.62
N ASN A 711 22.91 31.03 20.11
CA ASN A 711 24.31 31.40 20.02
C ASN A 711 24.70 31.39 18.54
N LEU A 712 24.93 32.59 17.99
CA LEU A 712 25.28 32.75 16.58
C LEU A 712 26.73 32.36 16.28
N GLU A 713 27.63 32.43 17.27
CA GLU A 713 29.05 32.09 17.09
C GLU A 713 29.24 30.57 16.96
N ASP A 714 28.53 29.80 17.81
CA ASP A 714 28.65 28.34 17.85
C ASP A 714 27.62 27.61 16.95
N TRP A 715 26.78 28.35 16.23
CA TRP A 715 25.63 27.82 15.47
C TRP A 715 24.71 26.94 16.31
N GLU A 716 24.45 27.39 17.54
CA GLU A 716 23.64 26.65 18.49
C GLU A 716 22.30 27.33 18.76
N CYS A 717 21.24 26.56 18.71
CA CYS A 717 19.95 26.94 19.27
C CYS A 717 19.40 25.82 20.15
N THR A 718 18.78 26.16 21.29
CA THR A 718 18.12 25.18 22.15
C THR A 718 16.79 24.65 21.58
N CYS A 719 16.40 25.05 20.37
CA CYS A 719 15.39 24.31 19.60
C CYS A 719 15.96 23.04 18.96
N GLN A 720 17.29 22.91 18.89
CA GLN A 720 18.03 21.81 18.27
C GLN A 720 17.83 21.64 16.75
N ASP A 721 16.87 22.33 16.13
CA ASP A 721 16.64 22.26 14.68
C ASP A 721 17.82 22.75 13.86
N TRP A 722 18.56 23.75 14.33
CA TRP A 722 19.73 24.25 13.62
C TRP A 722 20.80 23.15 13.49
N GLN A 723 21.05 22.46 14.59
CA GLN A 723 22.02 21.36 14.68
C GLN A 723 21.52 20.11 13.96
N ASP A 724 20.22 19.79 14.07
CA ASP A 724 19.61 18.62 13.42
C ASP A 724 19.56 18.74 11.90
N GLN A 725 19.22 19.92 11.38
CA GLN A 725 19.10 20.17 9.94
C GLN A 725 20.41 20.57 9.29
N GLN A 726 21.40 20.99 10.10
CA GLN A 726 22.61 21.69 9.65
C GLN A 726 22.27 22.91 8.78
N PHE A 727 21.20 23.61 9.15
CA PHE A 727 20.64 24.74 8.43
C PHE A 727 19.92 25.65 9.44
N PRO A 728 19.98 26.99 9.32
CA PRO A 728 19.49 27.89 10.36
C PRO A 728 18.00 27.69 10.64
N CYS A 729 17.66 27.65 11.93
CA CYS A 729 16.28 27.68 12.38
C CYS A 729 15.74 29.12 12.41
N LEU A 730 14.43 29.28 12.60
CA LEU A 730 13.79 30.59 12.66
C LEU A 730 14.34 31.49 13.78
N HIS A 731 14.78 30.88 14.90
CA HIS A 731 15.36 31.60 16.02
C HIS A 731 16.74 32.17 15.67
N ALA A 732 17.53 31.39 14.93
CA ALA A 732 18.85 31.77 14.44
C ALA A 732 18.78 32.93 13.45
N ILE A 733 17.86 32.84 12.48
CA ILE A 733 17.61 33.91 11.51
C ILE A 733 17.21 35.19 12.23
N HIS A 734 16.24 35.11 13.15
CA HIS A 734 15.78 36.28 13.91
C HIS A 734 16.91 36.95 14.69
N ALA A 735 17.73 36.16 15.41
CA ALA A 735 18.88 36.70 16.13
C ALA A 735 19.93 37.33 15.19
N SER A 736 20.20 36.69 14.05
CA SER A 736 21.14 37.19 13.03
C SER A 736 20.69 38.51 12.42
N GLU A 737 19.38 38.70 12.18
CA GLU A 737 18.82 39.94 11.66
C GLU A 737 19.03 41.12 12.62
N LEU A 738 18.97 40.87 13.94
CA LEU A 738 19.21 41.89 14.96
C LEU A 738 20.67 42.37 15.00
N GLU A 739 21.62 41.45 14.78
CA GLU A 739 23.05 41.77 14.72
C GLU A 739 23.53 42.20 13.33
N GLN A 740 22.66 42.21 12.33
CA GLN A 740 23.01 42.47 10.93
C GLN A 740 24.05 41.49 10.38
N HIS A 741 24.06 40.26 10.90
CA HIS A 741 24.87 39.17 10.37
C HIS A 741 24.31 38.70 9.03
N ARG A 742 25.21 38.30 8.12
CA ARG A 742 24.79 37.78 6.82
C ARG A 742 24.18 36.40 6.99
N ILE A 743 23.02 36.17 6.38
CA ILE A 743 22.31 34.88 6.49
C ILE A 743 23.13 33.71 5.93
N ASP A 744 23.97 33.96 4.92
CA ASP A 744 24.86 32.94 4.33
C ASP A 744 26.02 32.52 5.26
N SER A 745 26.23 33.19 6.40
CA SER A 745 27.19 32.75 7.41
C SER A 745 26.60 31.79 8.45
N LEU A 746 25.33 31.37 8.30
CA LEU A 746 24.62 30.54 9.28
C LEU A 746 24.51 29.06 8.86
N TYR A 747 25.10 28.68 7.73
CA TYR A 747 25.14 27.31 7.23
C TYR A 747 26.34 27.09 6.33
N ASP A 748 26.67 25.83 6.05
CA ASP A 748 27.69 25.50 5.06
C ASP A 748 27.15 25.78 3.64
N THR A 749 27.62 26.89 3.06
CA THR A 749 27.26 27.32 1.70
C THR A 749 27.72 26.35 0.63
N LYS A 750 28.81 25.60 0.86
CA LYS A 750 29.32 24.62 -0.12
C LYS A 750 28.45 23.37 -0.11
N GLU A 751 28.15 22.80 1.04
CA GLU A 751 27.34 21.58 1.13
C GLU A 751 25.92 21.77 0.58
N ASN A 752 25.32 22.94 0.84
CA ASN A 752 23.97 23.27 0.38
C ASN A 752 23.93 23.88 -1.04
N SER A 753 25.06 23.93 -1.75
CA SER A 753 25.14 24.54 -3.09
C SER A 753 24.68 23.64 -4.24
N ILE A 754 24.29 24.27 -5.35
CA ILE A 754 24.11 23.61 -6.66
C ILE A 754 25.40 22.90 -7.10
N GLU A 755 26.58 23.46 -6.83
CA GLU A 755 27.87 22.84 -7.16
C GLU A 755 28.03 21.47 -6.49
N ASN A 756 27.77 21.38 -5.18
CA ASN A 756 27.84 20.11 -4.44
C ASN A 756 26.78 19.12 -4.94
N CYS A 757 25.57 19.59 -5.28
CA CYS A 757 24.53 18.76 -5.87
C CYS A 757 24.94 18.21 -7.26
N LEU A 758 25.57 19.02 -8.11
CA LEU A 758 26.14 18.58 -9.39
C LEU A 758 27.27 17.57 -9.19
N ALA A 759 28.13 17.78 -8.18
CA ALA A 759 29.19 16.85 -7.83
C ALA A 759 28.62 15.48 -7.40
N CYS A 760 27.53 15.48 -6.62
CA CYS A 760 26.79 14.27 -6.21
C CYS A 760 26.40 13.40 -7.41
N TYR A 761 25.88 14.02 -8.47
CA TYR A 761 25.44 13.29 -9.67
C TYR A 761 26.44 13.31 -10.82
N SER A 762 27.67 13.77 -10.60
CA SER A 762 28.66 13.99 -11.67
C SER A 762 29.04 12.72 -12.43
N LYS A 763 29.11 11.57 -11.73
CA LYS A 763 29.44 10.29 -12.36
C LYS A 763 28.19 9.65 -12.97
N GLY A 764 28.27 9.37 -14.27
CA GLY A 764 27.25 8.60 -14.97
C GLY A 764 27.25 7.13 -14.52
N PHE A 765 26.08 6.50 -14.66
CA PHE A 765 25.91 5.07 -14.55
C PHE A 765 25.36 4.55 -15.88
N THR A 766 26.01 3.54 -16.46
CA THR A 766 25.58 2.91 -17.70
C THR A 766 24.83 1.63 -17.35
N PRO A 767 23.49 1.63 -17.40
CA PRO A 767 22.72 0.41 -17.17
C PRO A 767 22.91 -0.53 -18.37
N TRP A 768 22.71 -1.83 -18.13
CA TRP A 768 22.80 -2.83 -19.19
C TRP A 768 21.46 -3.56 -19.30
N PRO A 769 20.72 -3.47 -20.42
CA PRO A 769 19.50 -4.25 -20.59
C PRO A 769 19.80 -5.75 -20.55
N VAL A 770 18.95 -6.52 -19.88
CA VAL A 770 19.14 -7.98 -19.75
C VAL A 770 19.21 -8.67 -21.12
N ASP A 771 18.47 -8.15 -22.10
CA ASP A 771 18.38 -8.71 -23.45
C ASP A 771 19.48 -8.20 -24.41
N ALA A 772 20.32 -7.26 -23.98
CA ALA A 772 21.33 -6.63 -24.85
C ALA A 772 22.54 -7.53 -25.16
N SER A 773 22.78 -8.57 -24.35
CA SER A 773 23.90 -9.51 -24.54
C SER A 773 23.52 -10.91 -24.12
N THR A 774 24.13 -11.92 -24.74
CA THR A 774 24.02 -13.30 -24.27
C THR A 774 24.72 -13.45 -22.92
N ILE A 775 23.96 -13.38 -21.83
CA ILE A 775 24.47 -13.64 -20.48
C ILE A 775 24.71 -15.14 -20.36
N THR A 776 25.95 -15.53 -20.06
CA THR A 776 26.32 -16.94 -19.83
C THR A 776 25.59 -17.49 -18.63
N LEU A 777 24.96 -18.66 -18.76
CA LEU A 777 24.35 -19.35 -17.63
C LEU A 777 25.43 -20.09 -16.83
N ASP A 778 25.51 -19.78 -15.54
CA ASP A 778 26.23 -20.62 -14.59
C ASP A 778 25.37 -21.83 -14.21
N THR A 779 25.49 -22.90 -14.99
CA THR A 779 24.75 -24.15 -14.74
C THR A 779 25.23 -24.90 -13.49
N SER A 780 26.37 -24.53 -12.92
CA SER A 780 26.87 -25.10 -11.66
C SER A 780 26.15 -24.52 -10.45
N LEU A 781 25.60 -23.31 -10.57
CA LEU A 781 24.80 -22.66 -9.54
C LEU A 781 23.46 -23.37 -9.36
N LYS A 782 23.24 -23.90 -8.15
CA LYS A 782 21.99 -24.47 -7.69
C LYS A 782 21.20 -23.44 -6.91
N THR A 783 19.89 -23.45 -7.09
CA THR A 783 18.95 -22.65 -6.33
C THR A 783 18.29 -23.49 -5.23
N PRO A 784 17.68 -22.89 -4.20
CA PRO A 784 16.90 -23.65 -3.21
C PRO A 784 15.82 -24.56 -3.83
N LEU A 785 15.28 -24.24 -5.02
CA LEU A 785 14.34 -25.10 -5.76
C LEU A 785 14.97 -26.43 -6.18
N ASP A 786 16.26 -26.45 -6.50
CA ASP A 786 16.94 -27.66 -6.98
C ASP A 786 17.05 -28.73 -5.89
N PHE A 787 17.15 -28.31 -4.63
CA PHE A 787 17.14 -29.21 -3.48
C PHE A 787 15.73 -29.68 -3.14
N HIS A 788 14.73 -28.80 -3.26
CA HIS A 788 13.35 -29.11 -2.93
C HIS A 788 12.69 -30.06 -3.94
N PHE A 789 13.05 -29.99 -5.22
CA PHE A 789 12.48 -30.83 -6.28
C PHE A 789 13.40 -31.99 -6.71
N SER A 790 14.36 -32.39 -5.86
CA SER A 790 15.28 -33.49 -6.16
C SER A 790 14.56 -34.75 -6.65
N GLU A 791 15.12 -35.37 -7.69
CA GLU A 791 14.63 -36.66 -8.21
C GLU A 791 14.99 -37.77 -7.22
N ASP A 792 14.05 -38.66 -6.94
CA ASP A 792 14.38 -39.93 -6.34
C ASP A 792 15.12 -40.84 -7.35
N GLY A 793 15.72 -41.93 -6.89
CA GLY A 793 16.40 -42.90 -7.75
C GLY A 793 15.52 -43.57 -8.81
N SER A 794 14.23 -43.20 -8.92
CA SER A 794 13.30 -43.65 -9.95
C SER A 794 13.05 -42.59 -11.06
N GLY A 795 13.73 -41.44 -11.00
CA GLY A 795 13.52 -40.32 -11.93
C GLY A 795 12.18 -39.60 -11.71
N ARG A 796 11.53 -39.80 -10.55
CA ARG A 796 10.31 -39.08 -10.16
C ARG A 796 10.69 -37.98 -9.18
N ARG A 797 10.18 -36.77 -9.41
CA ARG A 797 10.33 -35.68 -8.43
C ARG A 797 9.65 -36.08 -7.12
N LYS A 798 10.37 -36.01 -6.00
CA LYS A 798 9.77 -36.27 -4.69
C LYS A 798 8.59 -35.30 -4.49
N PRO A 799 7.40 -35.77 -4.07
CA PRO A 799 6.34 -34.87 -3.65
C PRO A 799 6.87 -34.04 -2.48
N GLY A 800 6.61 -32.72 -2.51
CA GLY A 800 6.99 -31.81 -1.43
C GLY A 800 6.44 -32.28 -0.07
N PRO A 801 7.00 -31.78 1.05
CA PRO A 801 6.56 -32.18 2.39
C PRO A 801 5.03 -32.01 2.50
N ARG A 802 4.33 -33.06 2.95
CA ARG A 802 2.89 -32.97 3.22
C ARG A 802 2.67 -31.91 4.29
N PRO A 803 1.77 -30.93 4.10
CA PRO A 803 1.43 -29.97 5.15
C PRO A 803 1.07 -30.74 6.42
N LYS A 804 1.81 -30.51 7.51
CA LYS A 804 1.47 -31.10 8.80
C LYS A 804 0.14 -30.48 9.20
N ARG A 805 -0.96 -31.23 9.13
CA ARG A 805 -2.21 -30.88 9.80
C ARG A 805 -1.86 -30.56 11.25
N LYS A 806 -1.94 -29.29 11.66
CA LYS A 806 -2.02 -28.92 13.07
C LYS A 806 -3.20 -29.69 13.63
N ARG A 807 -2.92 -30.76 14.40
CA ARG A 807 -3.90 -31.29 15.33
C ARG A 807 -4.21 -30.13 16.27
N SER A 808 -5.43 -29.64 16.23
CA SER A 808 -5.98 -28.84 17.31
C SER A 808 -5.95 -29.72 18.56
N THR A 809 -4.89 -29.63 19.35
CA THR A 809 -4.98 -29.95 20.77
C THR A 809 -5.78 -28.82 21.41
N GLU A 810 -7.10 -28.92 21.27
CA GLU A 810 -7.98 -28.52 22.36
C GLU A 810 -7.76 -29.57 23.45
N GLU A 811 -7.13 -29.19 24.55
CA GLU A 811 -7.39 -29.78 25.87
C GLU A 811 -6.76 -28.90 26.97
N ILE A 812 -7.68 -28.22 27.67
CA ILE A 812 -7.75 -27.77 29.07
C ILE A 812 -6.63 -26.89 29.63
#